data_AF-A0AA36JGY0-F1
#
_entry.id   AF-A0AA36JGY0-F1
#
_cell.length_a   1.000
_cell.length_b   1.000
_cell.length_c   1.000
_cell.angle_alpha   90.00
_cell.angle_beta   90.00
_cell.angle_gamma   90.00
#
_symmetry.space_group_name_H-M   'P 1'
#
loop_
_entity.id
_entity.type
_entity.pdbx_description
1 polymer ?
#
loop_
_entity_poly.entity_id
_entity_poly.type
_entity_poly.pdbx_seq_one_letter_code
_entity_poly.pdbx_strand_id
1 'polypeptide(L)'
;MTFFDWWGFLGTGIQSMFAWMTFNRDGFADNVSWRQAQKYQQKNYNISWIAIARDDIRDMMGISVNRINNYMIVATLILSVAAGALMSVSFKEDCPGFIVYCFYLCTGISIIFLMLSIMFGVKGQNSAFTNTMKLLTYQVRPENPAEYSHDYMKQAQWLERNGLGALFRIPGIMPSYNTDAGKDTMKSLHEAVDMIESHPSSGNSPALHRAHKVLGKTKTEDLEINLEEATPLESLVMRTSHTWYLTKFAEFMRLWHPYDLYSKYSMGLGILCLGDSSAYFALGYLARQDYAFNEYAVTIVTLTFILMVALIINSTFRAPGTVLRILTVVMISLGPSCATLATVTSSQAAKQIFVPLAILAHFLLWVLVYYFALDLKESAIHFIKPGDGFFSKGKGHGGRPADLPPKDHDDWKKTEQKSHEDWRKARPRQKERAKQAYLEQSPCGRASALCGEAPIAPCAERRSIREAAEEGSEEAQHMSDHIGWPTDEDQFLSIAEATRFHIRSTAHSTILASAGLWLAMLLWAIMTYWFAPAEPRVYATMAQEQPQVIWPSDSFRPRLLACHRDLTVVSDGYQIFRLDPSGASVVRCPGLRGPIRDLSISCSEGCAPVALKANAVVHCGYGAMPLQDDLQHFTVLSGGSKNLTEQTLLALLVSNREEEQS
;
A
#
# COMPACT_ATOMS: atom_id res chain seq x y z
N MET A 1 28.84 -103.27 9.75
CA MET A 1 28.17 -102.07 10.30
C MET A 1 29.23 -101.22 10.96
N THR A 2 29.72 -100.24 10.22
CA THR A 2 30.80 -99.33 10.64
C THR A 2 30.26 -98.40 11.71
N PHE A 3 31.10 -98.12 12.72
CA PHE A 3 30.85 -97.15 13.77
C PHE A 3 30.34 -95.85 13.11
N PHE A 4 29.10 -95.48 13.41
CA PHE A 4 28.42 -94.30 12.89
C PHE A 4 29.35 -93.09 12.93
N ASP A 5 29.49 -92.38 11.80
CA ASP A 5 30.35 -91.21 11.64
C ASP A 5 29.73 -89.97 12.30
N TRP A 6 29.56 -90.04 13.62
CA TRP A 6 29.03 -88.98 14.47
C TRP A 6 29.84 -87.69 14.34
N TRP A 7 31.13 -87.80 14.06
CA TRP A 7 32.01 -86.66 13.82
C TRP A 7 31.70 -85.94 12.50
N GLY A 8 31.34 -86.67 11.44
CA GLY A 8 30.84 -86.09 10.19
C GLY A 8 29.51 -85.35 10.36
N PHE A 9 28.56 -85.90 11.12
CA PHE A 9 27.27 -85.24 11.39
C PHE A 9 27.42 -84.00 12.28
N LEU A 10 28.26 -84.07 13.33
CA LEU A 10 28.60 -82.90 14.16
C LEU A 10 29.35 -81.83 13.36
N GLY A 11 30.32 -82.23 12.52
CA GLY A 11 31.09 -81.31 11.69
C GLY A 11 30.23 -80.56 10.68
N THR A 12 29.34 -81.26 9.98
CA THR A 12 28.38 -80.65 9.04
C THR A 12 27.37 -79.77 9.75
N GLY A 13 26.84 -80.20 10.91
CA GLY A 13 25.95 -79.38 11.74
C GLY A 13 26.59 -78.08 12.22
N ILE A 14 27.85 -78.13 12.66
CA ILE A 14 28.60 -76.93 13.08
C ILE A 14 28.84 -76.00 11.89
N GLN A 15 29.24 -76.53 10.73
CA GLN A 15 29.41 -75.73 9.51
C GLN A 15 28.10 -75.09 9.05
N SER A 16 26.98 -75.82 9.10
CA SER A 16 25.65 -75.26 8.80
C SER A 16 25.24 -74.19 9.79
N MET A 17 25.55 -74.34 11.08
CA MET A 17 25.29 -73.32 12.09
C MET A 17 26.11 -72.05 11.86
N PHE A 18 27.39 -72.16 11.49
CA PHE A 18 28.23 -71.01 11.14
C PHE A 18 27.78 -70.34 9.84
N ALA A 19 27.38 -71.11 8.83
CA ALA A 19 26.82 -70.57 7.59
C ALA A 19 25.51 -69.82 7.84
N TRP A 20 24.61 -70.38 8.66
CA TRP A 20 23.36 -69.75 9.09
C TRP A 20 23.62 -68.46 9.89
N MET A 21 24.57 -68.49 10.82
CA MET A 21 24.95 -67.31 11.61
C MET A 21 25.53 -66.21 10.72
N THR A 22 26.37 -66.56 9.75
CA THR A 22 26.95 -65.62 8.78
C THR A 22 25.86 -65.00 7.92
N PHE A 23 24.93 -65.81 7.40
CA PHE A 23 23.80 -65.34 6.61
C PHE A 23 22.92 -64.35 7.38
N ASN A 24 22.57 -64.64 8.64
CA ASN A 24 21.77 -63.72 9.45
C ASN A 24 22.52 -62.45 9.84
N ARG A 25 23.84 -62.54 10.07
CA ARG A 25 24.67 -61.37 10.34
C ARG A 25 24.71 -60.45 9.12
N ASP A 26 24.94 -61.01 7.94
CA ASP A 26 25.04 -60.25 6.70
C ASP A 26 23.66 -59.66 6.33
N GLY A 27 22.59 -60.45 6.46
CA GLY A 27 21.21 -59.96 6.30
C GLY A 27 20.82 -58.88 7.32
N PHE A 28 21.32 -58.93 8.56
CA PHE A 28 21.13 -57.84 9.53
C PHE A 28 21.88 -56.59 9.11
N ALA A 29 23.15 -56.72 8.70
CA ALA A 29 23.97 -55.60 8.23
C ALA A 29 23.32 -54.91 7.02
N ASP A 30 22.82 -55.68 6.06
CA ASP A 30 22.09 -55.17 4.90
C ASP A 30 20.80 -54.47 5.35
N ASN A 31 19.99 -55.07 6.22
CA ASN A 31 18.76 -54.43 6.69
C ASN A 31 19.02 -53.11 7.43
N VAL A 32 20.11 -53.02 8.21
CA VAL A 32 20.55 -51.76 8.84
C VAL A 32 20.96 -50.74 7.78
N SER A 33 21.72 -51.15 6.76
CA SER A 33 22.17 -50.28 5.68
C SER A 33 21.01 -49.74 4.84
N TRP A 34 20.02 -50.59 4.51
CA TRP A 34 18.80 -50.18 3.79
C TRP A 34 17.96 -49.17 4.59
N ARG A 35 17.80 -49.36 5.90
CA ARG A 35 17.09 -48.41 6.77
C ARG A 35 17.83 -47.09 6.90
N GLN A 36 19.14 -47.14 7.01
CA GLN A 36 19.98 -45.94 7.01
C GLN A 36 19.85 -45.20 5.67
N ALA A 37 19.90 -45.91 4.55
CA ALA A 37 19.69 -45.33 3.22
C ALA A 37 18.30 -44.71 3.07
N GLN A 38 17.23 -45.39 3.49
CA GLN A 38 15.86 -44.87 3.46
C GLN A 38 15.72 -43.60 4.32
N LYS A 39 16.32 -43.58 5.51
CA LYS A 39 16.34 -42.39 6.38
C LYS A 39 17.11 -41.22 5.77
N TYR A 40 18.24 -41.48 5.13
CA TYR A 40 18.94 -40.45 4.37
C TYR A 40 18.13 -39.93 3.19
N GLN A 41 17.41 -40.81 2.47
CA GLN A 41 16.51 -40.39 1.40
C GLN A 41 15.38 -39.52 1.92
N GLN A 42 14.72 -39.89 3.03
CA GLN A 42 13.68 -39.07 3.65
C GLN A 42 14.23 -37.72 4.13
N LYS A 43 15.44 -37.70 4.69
CA LYS A 43 16.13 -36.46 5.08
C LYS A 43 16.42 -35.57 3.87
N ASN A 44 16.99 -36.15 2.81
CA ASN A 44 17.28 -35.43 1.58
C ASN A 44 16.00 -34.90 0.93
N TYR A 45 14.92 -35.67 0.98
CA TYR A 45 13.60 -35.24 0.54
C TYR A 45 13.09 -34.04 1.35
N ASN A 46 13.15 -34.08 2.68
CA ASN A 46 12.72 -32.96 3.53
C ASN A 46 13.57 -31.70 3.30
N ILE A 47 14.89 -31.83 3.20
CA ILE A 47 15.79 -30.71 2.90
C ILE A 47 15.46 -30.12 1.52
N SER A 48 15.29 -30.99 0.51
CA SER A 48 14.93 -30.58 -0.84
C SER A 48 13.56 -29.89 -0.90
N TRP A 49 12.57 -30.40 -0.16
CA TRP A 49 11.25 -29.80 -0.09
C TRP A 49 11.28 -28.41 0.57
N ILE A 50 12.02 -28.25 1.68
CA ILE A 50 12.20 -26.93 2.32
C ILE A 50 12.92 -25.97 1.37
N ALA A 51 13.92 -26.44 0.62
CA ALA A 51 14.61 -25.62 -0.37
C ALA A 51 13.63 -25.11 -1.45
N ILE A 52 12.82 -26.01 -2.02
CA ILE A 52 11.79 -25.66 -3.02
C ILE A 52 10.78 -24.66 -2.43
N ALA A 53 10.27 -24.89 -1.22
CA ALA A 53 9.33 -24.00 -0.56
C ALA A 53 9.90 -22.58 -0.34
N ARG A 54 11.20 -22.47 -0.02
CA ARG A 54 11.88 -21.18 0.13
C ARG A 54 12.02 -20.46 -1.21
N ASP A 55 12.31 -21.18 -2.28
CA ASP A 55 12.44 -20.61 -3.61
C ASP A 55 11.07 -20.14 -4.14
N ASP A 56 10.01 -20.93 -3.95
CA ASP A 56 8.64 -20.51 -4.26
C ASP A 56 8.23 -19.22 -3.54
N ILE A 57 8.53 -19.12 -2.22
CA ILE A 57 8.25 -17.91 -1.44
C ILE A 57 9.01 -16.70 -2.00
N ARG A 58 10.27 -16.87 -2.38
CA ARG A 58 11.08 -15.78 -2.97
C ARG A 58 10.53 -15.35 -4.32
N ASP A 59 10.11 -16.29 -5.16
CA ASP A 59 9.54 -16.01 -6.47
C ASP A 59 8.19 -15.28 -6.35
N MET A 60 7.30 -15.75 -5.47
CA MET A 60 6.01 -15.08 -5.20
C MET A 60 6.18 -13.68 -4.60
N MET A 61 7.13 -13.52 -3.68
CA MET A 61 7.51 -12.20 -3.17
C MET A 61 8.08 -11.32 -4.29
N GLY A 62 8.98 -11.86 -5.11
CA GLY A 62 9.60 -11.15 -6.23
C GLY A 62 8.56 -10.61 -7.21
N ILE A 63 7.56 -11.42 -7.58
CA ILE A 63 6.44 -11.00 -8.43
C ILE A 63 5.65 -9.85 -7.77
N SER A 64 5.35 -9.97 -6.48
CA SER A 64 4.57 -8.96 -5.73
C SER A 64 5.32 -7.64 -5.61
N VAL A 65 6.61 -7.68 -5.24
CA VAL A 65 7.47 -6.50 -5.12
C VAL A 65 7.68 -5.85 -6.48
N ASN A 66 7.91 -6.63 -7.53
CA ASN A 66 8.07 -6.11 -8.89
C ASN A 66 6.80 -5.38 -9.36
N ARG A 67 5.60 -5.91 -9.03
CA ARG A 67 4.33 -5.23 -9.30
C ARG A 67 4.23 -3.88 -8.58
N ILE A 68 4.55 -3.83 -7.28
CA ILE A 68 4.54 -2.58 -6.50
C ILE A 68 5.56 -1.58 -7.08
N ASN A 69 6.74 -2.07 -7.48
CA ASN A 69 7.78 -1.23 -8.09
C ASN A 69 7.30 -0.59 -9.40
N ASN A 70 6.62 -1.35 -10.25
CA ASN A 70 6.06 -0.83 -11.49
C ASN A 70 5.02 0.27 -11.23
N TYR A 71 4.15 0.11 -10.21
CA TYR A 71 3.20 1.17 -9.84
C TYR A 71 3.91 2.43 -9.32
N MET A 72 4.95 2.27 -8.53
CA MET A 72 5.75 3.39 -8.02
C MET A 72 6.44 4.16 -9.15
N ILE A 73 7.07 3.46 -10.11
CA ILE A 73 7.70 4.08 -11.27
C ILE A 73 6.67 4.84 -12.10
N VAL A 74 5.54 4.21 -12.42
CA VAL A 74 4.47 4.85 -13.22
C VAL A 74 3.91 6.07 -12.48
N ALA A 75 3.62 5.96 -11.18
CA ALA A 75 3.14 7.08 -10.38
C ALA A 75 4.15 8.24 -10.34
N THR A 76 5.45 7.95 -10.30
CA THR A 76 6.52 8.96 -10.30
C THR A 76 6.64 9.70 -11.63
N LEU A 77 6.52 8.97 -12.75
CA LEU A 77 6.50 9.56 -14.09
C LEU A 77 5.27 10.45 -14.29
N ILE A 78 4.10 10.04 -13.81
CA ILE A 78 2.88 10.84 -13.93
C ILE A 78 2.93 12.05 -12.99
N LEU A 79 3.53 11.91 -11.81
CA LEU A 79 3.74 13.00 -10.86
C LEU A 79 4.62 14.09 -11.45
N SER A 80 5.68 13.75 -12.20
CA SER A 80 6.53 14.75 -12.86
C SER A 80 5.78 15.52 -13.95
N VAL A 81 4.90 14.86 -14.70
CA VAL A 81 4.00 15.52 -15.67
C VAL A 81 3.02 16.45 -14.98
N ALA A 82 2.40 16.02 -13.88
CA ALA A 82 1.48 16.84 -13.10
C ALA A 82 2.16 18.08 -12.49
N ALA A 83 3.36 17.91 -11.93
CA ALA A 83 4.17 19.01 -11.41
C ALA A 83 4.62 19.97 -12.51
N GLY A 84 5.03 19.45 -13.67
CA GLY A 84 5.36 20.26 -14.85
C GLY A 84 4.16 21.07 -15.34
N ALA A 85 2.98 20.47 -15.42
CA ALA A 85 1.75 21.16 -15.78
C ALA A 85 1.41 22.27 -14.79
N LEU A 86 1.58 22.04 -13.48
CA LEU A 86 1.32 23.06 -12.46
C LEU A 86 2.21 24.29 -12.62
N MET A 87 3.49 24.09 -12.97
CA MET A 87 4.49 25.17 -13.07
C MET A 87 4.52 25.88 -14.42
N SER A 88 4.18 25.19 -15.51
CA SER A 88 4.32 25.71 -16.88
C SER A 88 3.06 26.32 -17.47
N VAL A 89 1.88 25.94 -16.96
CA VAL A 89 0.62 26.39 -17.51
C VAL A 89 0.34 27.84 -17.09
N SER A 90 0.26 28.72 -18.08
CA SER A 90 -0.28 30.07 -17.94
C SER A 90 -1.61 30.18 -18.66
N PHE A 91 -2.61 30.72 -17.97
CA PHE A 91 -3.88 31.06 -18.58
C PHE A 91 -3.85 32.51 -19.05
N LYS A 92 -4.45 32.70 -20.21
CA LYS A 92 -4.76 34.00 -20.78
C LYS A 92 -5.71 34.77 -19.85
N GLU A 93 -5.54 36.09 -19.72
CA GLU A 93 -6.32 36.94 -18.77
C GLU A 93 -7.85 36.86 -18.93
N ASP A 94 -8.36 36.61 -20.14
CA ASP A 94 -9.81 36.47 -20.38
C ASP A 94 -10.36 35.08 -20.03
N CYS A 95 -9.52 34.14 -19.57
CA CYS A 95 -9.98 32.80 -19.22
C CYS A 95 -10.95 32.88 -18.03
N PRO A 96 -12.14 32.26 -18.12
CA PRO A 96 -13.07 32.22 -17.00
C PRO A 96 -12.41 31.67 -15.74
N GLY A 97 -12.41 32.46 -14.66
CA GLY A 97 -11.70 32.12 -13.42
C GLY A 97 -12.07 30.75 -12.84
N PHE A 98 -13.33 30.31 -12.97
CA PHE A 98 -13.75 28.98 -12.50
C PHE A 98 -12.98 27.82 -13.17
N ILE A 99 -12.61 27.95 -14.46
CA ILE A 99 -11.84 26.93 -15.19
C ILE A 99 -10.43 26.86 -14.61
N VAL A 100 -9.83 28.03 -14.38
CA VAL A 100 -8.48 28.18 -13.80
C VAL A 100 -8.44 27.54 -12.41
N TYR A 101 -9.41 27.82 -11.56
CA TYR A 101 -9.50 27.21 -10.23
C TYR A 101 -9.73 25.69 -10.28
N CYS A 102 -10.62 25.21 -11.16
CA CYS A 102 -10.83 23.77 -11.34
C CYS A 102 -9.55 23.06 -11.82
N PHE A 103 -8.81 23.65 -12.75
CA PHE A 103 -7.53 23.13 -13.21
C PHE A 103 -6.53 23.00 -12.05
N TYR A 104 -6.30 24.06 -11.29
CA TYR A 104 -5.33 24.05 -10.19
C TYR A 104 -5.75 23.10 -9.07
N LEU A 105 -7.04 23.05 -8.74
CA LEU A 105 -7.55 22.14 -7.72
C LEU A 105 -7.41 20.66 -8.14
N CYS A 106 -7.82 20.31 -9.36
CA CYS A 106 -7.65 18.95 -9.89
C CYS A 106 -6.17 18.54 -9.95
N THR A 107 -5.29 19.44 -10.39
CA THR A 107 -3.84 19.18 -10.46
C THR A 107 -3.24 18.99 -9.07
N GLY A 108 -3.60 19.84 -8.11
CA GLY A 108 -3.15 19.73 -6.72
C GLY A 108 -3.60 18.41 -6.07
N ILE A 109 -4.87 18.03 -6.24
CA ILE A 109 -5.39 16.76 -5.74
C ILE A 109 -4.69 15.58 -6.42
N SER A 110 -4.44 15.65 -7.73
CA SER A 110 -3.69 14.63 -8.46
C SER A 110 -2.29 14.39 -7.87
N ILE A 111 -1.53 15.48 -7.62
CA ILE A 111 -0.19 15.43 -7.00
C ILE A 111 -0.25 14.73 -5.64
N ILE A 112 -1.21 15.10 -4.78
CA ILE A 112 -1.37 14.50 -3.44
C ILE A 112 -1.61 12.99 -3.54
N PHE A 113 -2.52 12.54 -4.41
CA PHE A 113 -2.82 11.11 -4.57
C PHE A 113 -1.67 10.32 -5.20
N LEU A 114 -0.92 10.91 -6.13
CA LEU A 114 0.27 10.27 -6.71
C LEU A 114 1.40 10.15 -5.66
N MET A 115 1.59 11.17 -4.81
CA MET A 115 2.53 11.07 -3.68
C MET A 115 2.11 9.99 -2.67
N LEU A 116 0.82 9.89 -2.35
CA LEU A 116 0.31 8.80 -1.50
C LEU A 116 0.53 7.42 -2.12
N SER A 117 0.35 7.30 -3.44
CA SER A 117 0.64 6.06 -4.17
C SER A 117 2.10 5.62 -3.99
N ILE A 118 3.05 6.56 -4.15
CA ILE A 118 4.48 6.31 -3.97
C ILE A 118 4.79 5.95 -2.51
N MET A 119 4.24 6.70 -1.55
CA MET A 119 4.43 6.44 -0.11
C MET A 119 3.96 5.03 0.27
N PHE A 120 2.77 4.62 -0.17
CA PHE A 120 2.29 3.26 0.04
C PHE A 120 3.14 2.22 -0.68
N GLY A 121 3.62 2.51 -1.89
CA GLY A 121 4.54 1.65 -2.62
C GLY A 121 5.83 1.36 -1.85
N VAL A 122 6.51 2.42 -1.38
CA VAL A 122 7.77 2.29 -0.60
C VAL A 122 7.54 1.53 0.70
N LYS A 123 6.50 1.89 1.48
CA LYS A 123 6.17 1.17 2.73
C LYS A 123 5.78 -0.28 2.47
N GLY A 124 5.05 -0.54 1.38
CA GLY A 124 4.66 -1.88 0.95
C GLY A 124 5.84 -2.76 0.58
N GLN A 125 6.82 -2.22 -0.17
CA GLN A 125 8.06 -2.93 -0.52
C GLN A 125 8.89 -3.28 0.72
N ASN A 126 9.16 -2.29 1.58
CA ASN A 126 9.92 -2.51 2.81
C ASN A 126 9.24 -3.55 3.70
N SER A 127 7.92 -3.45 3.88
CA SER A 127 7.14 -4.43 4.63
C SER A 127 7.22 -5.83 4.00
N ALA A 128 7.10 -5.96 2.68
CA ALA A 128 7.20 -7.25 1.99
C ALA A 128 8.58 -7.91 2.18
N PHE A 129 9.67 -7.15 2.04
CA PHE A 129 11.02 -7.66 2.23
C PHE A 129 11.28 -8.09 3.67
N THR A 130 11.00 -7.22 4.64
CA THR A 130 11.28 -7.50 6.06
C THR A 130 10.45 -8.69 6.55
N ASN A 131 9.15 -8.74 6.20
CA ASN A 131 8.28 -9.83 6.65
C ASN A 131 8.56 -11.15 5.93
N THR A 132 8.91 -11.14 4.64
CA THR A 132 9.31 -12.38 3.95
C THR A 132 10.66 -12.89 4.45
N MET A 133 11.62 -12.01 4.74
CA MET A 133 12.87 -12.38 5.38
C MET A 133 12.60 -13.09 6.71
N LYS A 134 11.71 -12.51 7.53
CA LYS A 134 11.27 -13.10 8.80
C LYS A 134 10.59 -14.48 8.62
N LEU A 135 9.71 -14.63 7.62
CA LEU A 135 9.10 -15.92 7.29
C LEU A 135 10.16 -16.99 6.97
N LEU A 136 11.12 -16.63 6.10
CA LEU A 136 12.18 -17.52 5.67
C LEU A 136 13.17 -17.86 6.79
N THR A 137 13.42 -16.96 7.75
CA THR A 137 14.38 -17.23 8.84
C THR A 137 13.76 -17.97 10.02
N TYR A 138 12.50 -17.67 10.36
CA TYR A 138 11.85 -18.23 11.55
C TYR A 138 10.94 -19.42 11.29
N GLN A 139 10.17 -19.43 10.19
CA GLN A 139 9.17 -20.47 9.95
C GLN A 139 9.61 -21.52 8.92
N VAL A 140 10.35 -21.11 7.89
CA VAL A 140 10.83 -22.00 6.81
C VAL A 140 12.32 -22.31 6.99
N ARG A 141 12.72 -22.58 8.24
CA ARG A 141 14.05 -23.04 8.59
C ARG A 141 14.05 -24.57 8.58
N PRO A 142 15.09 -25.23 8.04
CA PRO A 142 15.30 -26.65 8.27
C PRO A 142 15.28 -26.93 9.77
N GLU A 143 14.46 -27.89 10.21
CA GLU A 143 14.50 -28.38 11.59
C GLU A 143 15.93 -28.76 11.94
N ASN A 144 16.32 -28.47 13.19
CA ASN A 144 17.70 -28.45 13.64
C ASN A 144 18.47 -29.69 13.13
N PRO A 145 19.43 -29.53 12.19
CA PRO A 145 20.09 -30.68 11.58
C PRO A 145 20.87 -31.52 12.61
N ALA A 146 21.15 -30.92 13.78
CA ALA A 146 21.84 -31.54 14.91
C ALA A 146 20.92 -32.33 15.86
N GLU A 147 19.59 -32.10 15.82
CA GLU A 147 18.64 -32.84 16.67
C GLU A 147 18.37 -34.26 16.14
N TYR A 148 19.03 -34.63 15.04
CA TYR A 148 19.06 -35.98 14.53
C TYR A 148 19.96 -36.88 15.41
N SER A 149 19.55 -37.10 16.65
CA SER A 149 20.16 -38.07 17.57
C SER A 149 19.71 -39.50 17.22
N HIS A 150 19.71 -39.85 15.94
CA HIS A 150 19.48 -41.22 15.54
C HIS A 150 20.73 -42.02 15.93
N ASP A 151 20.73 -42.47 17.17
CA ASP A 151 21.85 -43.16 17.77
C ASP A 151 21.92 -44.59 17.20
N TYR A 152 22.67 -44.76 16.11
CA TYR A 152 22.95 -46.08 15.56
C TYR A 152 23.63 -46.97 16.60
N MET A 153 24.32 -46.38 17.59
CA MET A 153 24.86 -47.11 18.72
C MET A 153 23.75 -47.69 19.58
N LYS A 154 22.60 -47.03 19.76
CA LYS A 154 21.45 -47.63 20.45
C LYS A 154 20.85 -48.81 19.70
N GLN A 155 20.86 -48.79 18.37
CA GLN A 155 20.39 -49.94 17.58
C GLN A 155 21.36 -51.13 17.66
N ALA A 156 22.67 -50.86 17.63
CA ALA A 156 23.69 -51.88 17.85
C ALA A 156 23.64 -52.42 19.30
N GLN A 157 23.56 -51.54 20.30
CA GLN A 157 23.39 -51.87 21.71
C GLN A 157 22.10 -52.65 21.96
N TRP A 158 21.03 -52.38 21.21
CA TRP A 158 19.79 -53.16 21.28
C TRP A 158 20.01 -54.60 20.81
N LEU A 159 20.80 -54.81 19.75
CA LEU A 159 21.16 -56.15 19.30
C LEU A 159 22.02 -56.87 20.35
N GLU A 160 23.03 -56.20 20.89
CA GLU A 160 23.88 -56.71 21.96
C GLU A 160 23.06 -57.09 23.20
N ARG A 161 22.09 -56.24 23.58
CA ARG A 161 21.27 -56.43 24.78
C ARG A 161 20.22 -57.53 24.66
N ASN A 162 19.72 -57.81 23.46
CA ASN A 162 18.77 -58.91 23.24
C ASN A 162 19.45 -60.26 22.95
N GLY A 163 20.79 -60.27 22.85
CA GLY A 163 21.60 -61.48 22.76
C GLY A 163 21.41 -62.32 21.50
N LEU A 164 21.91 -63.55 21.54
CA LEU A 164 21.90 -64.52 20.42
C LEU A 164 20.49 -64.84 19.90
N GLY A 165 19.44 -64.71 20.73
CA GLY A 165 18.06 -64.91 20.30
C GLY A 165 17.59 -63.93 19.21
N ALA A 166 18.18 -62.73 19.15
CA ALA A 166 17.91 -61.78 18.07
C ALA A 166 18.67 -62.11 16.76
N LEU A 167 19.74 -62.90 16.84
CA LEU A 167 20.56 -63.34 15.69
C LEU A 167 19.94 -64.54 14.94
N PHE A 168 19.02 -65.30 15.55
CA PHE A 168 18.37 -66.46 14.92
C PHE A 168 17.00 -66.13 14.29
N ARG A 169 16.78 -64.89 13.84
CA ARG A 169 15.48 -64.50 13.24
C ARG A 169 15.32 -65.03 11.83
N ILE A 170 14.08 -65.41 11.50
CA ILE A 170 13.70 -65.82 10.16
C ILE A 170 13.82 -64.60 9.23
N PRO A 171 14.58 -64.70 8.12
CA PRO A 171 14.69 -63.64 7.13
C PRO A 171 13.30 -63.25 6.59
N GLY A 172 13.02 -61.96 6.47
CA GLY A 172 11.77 -61.43 5.87
C GLY A 172 10.65 -61.08 6.87
N ILE A 173 10.71 -61.54 8.12
CA ILE A 173 9.73 -61.18 9.17
C ILE A 173 10.43 -60.25 10.18
N MET A 174 10.66 -59.00 9.78
CA MET A 174 11.20 -57.99 10.70
C MET A 174 10.04 -57.22 11.35
N PRO A 175 9.82 -57.32 12.67
CA PRO A 175 8.84 -56.49 13.35
C PRO A 175 9.22 -55.01 13.14
N SER A 176 8.21 -54.18 12.88
CA SER A 176 8.39 -52.72 12.84
C SER A 176 9.00 -52.27 14.17
N TYR A 177 10.23 -51.79 14.14
CA TYR A 177 10.91 -51.23 15.31
C TYR A 177 10.40 -49.83 15.58
N ASN A 178 9.10 -49.69 15.81
CA ASN A 178 8.54 -48.50 16.44
C ASN A 178 8.62 -48.68 17.97
N THR A 179 9.83 -48.93 18.48
CA THR A 179 10.05 -49.40 19.86
C THR A 179 9.83 -48.33 20.92
N ASP A 180 9.77 -47.05 20.55
CA ASP A 180 9.62 -45.97 21.52
C ASP A 180 8.15 -45.49 21.59
N ALA A 181 7.47 -45.29 20.45
CA ALA A 181 6.07 -44.89 20.45
C ALA A 181 5.14 -45.99 21.03
N GLY A 182 5.42 -47.26 20.74
CA GLY A 182 4.60 -48.37 21.26
C GLY A 182 4.81 -48.63 22.75
N LYS A 183 6.04 -48.46 23.27
CA LYS A 183 6.34 -48.71 24.69
C LYS A 183 5.79 -47.60 25.59
N ASP A 184 5.82 -46.34 25.18
CA ASP A 184 5.21 -45.27 25.97
C ASP A 184 3.68 -45.36 25.95
N THR A 185 3.10 -45.84 24.83
CA THR A 185 1.65 -46.08 24.75
C THR A 185 1.24 -47.29 25.59
N MET A 186 1.96 -48.42 25.52
CA MET A 186 1.69 -49.57 26.39
C MET A 186 1.97 -49.26 27.86
N LYS A 187 3.05 -48.52 28.18
CA LYS A 187 3.39 -48.15 29.54
C LYS A 187 2.38 -47.16 30.12
N SER A 188 1.91 -46.18 29.34
CA SER A 188 0.80 -45.31 29.78
C SER A 188 -0.52 -46.07 29.87
N LEU A 189 -0.75 -47.08 29.03
CA LEU A 189 -1.91 -47.97 29.17
C LEU A 189 -1.81 -48.83 30.44
N HIS A 190 -0.62 -49.36 30.74
CA HIS A 190 -0.38 -50.16 31.95
C HIS A 190 -0.45 -49.29 33.21
N GLU A 191 0.13 -48.09 33.19
CA GLU A 191 0.01 -47.11 34.28
C GLU A 191 -1.45 -46.64 34.47
N ALA A 192 -2.22 -46.50 33.37
CA ALA A 192 -3.65 -46.21 33.45
C ALA A 192 -4.46 -47.38 34.02
N VAL A 193 -4.08 -48.63 33.72
CA VAL A 193 -4.71 -49.84 34.26
C VAL A 193 -4.34 -50.02 35.74
N ASP A 194 -3.09 -49.82 36.13
CA ASP A 194 -2.61 -49.89 37.51
C ASP A 194 -3.25 -48.78 38.39
N MET A 195 -3.49 -47.59 37.83
CA MET A 195 -4.26 -46.54 38.53
C MET A 195 -5.73 -46.91 38.75
N ILE A 196 -6.32 -47.73 37.88
CA ILE A 196 -7.68 -48.25 38.06
C ILE A 196 -7.70 -49.37 39.11
N GLU A 197 -6.66 -50.19 39.17
CA GLU A 197 -6.57 -51.35 40.05
C GLU A 197 -6.15 -51.00 41.49
N SER A 198 -5.38 -49.92 41.68
CA SER A 198 -4.88 -49.47 42.99
C SER A 198 -5.87 -48.68 43.85
N HIS A 199 -7.11 -48.46 43.39
CA HIS A 199 -8.19 -47.88 44.21
C HIS A 199 -9.35 -48.85 44.43
N PRO A 200 -9.19 -49.85 45.32
CA PRO A 200 -10.32 -50.59 45.85
C PRO A 200 -11.04 -49.75 46.92
N SER A 201 -12.38 -49.68 46.82
CA SER A 201 -13.32 -49.00 47.73
C SER A 201 -13.43 -47.47 47.53
N SER A 202 -14.60 -46.82 47.57
CA SER A 202 -15.93 -47.19 48.02
C SER A 202 -16.91 -46.16 47.43
N GLY A 203 -18.04 -46.60 46.89
CA GLY A 203 -19.22 -45.74 46.71
C GLY A 203 -19.57 -45.40 45.25
N ASN A 204 -20.79 -45.77 44.87
CA ASN A 204 -21.46 -45.49 43.61
C ASN A 204 -21.21 -44.05 43.10
N SER A 205 -20.30 -43.89 42.13
CA SER A 205 -20.11 -42.63 41.42
C SER A 205 -20.30 -42.84 39.92
N PRO A 206 -21.06 -41.97 39.21
CA PRO A 206 -21.37 -42.08 37.78
C PRO A 206 -20.15 -41.90 36.83
N ALA A 207 -18.93 -41.86 37.36
CA ALA A 207 -17.69 -41.78 36.60
C ALA A 207 -17.33 -43.10 35.89
N LEU A 208 -17.68 -44.27 36.44
CA LEU A 208 -17.38 -45.57 35.83
C LEU A 208 -18.12 -45.78 34.50
N HIS A 209 -19.33 -45.19 34.37
CA HIS A 209 -20.11 -45.27 33.14
C HIS A 209 -19.56 -44.39 32.01
N ARG A 210 -18.73 -43.38 32.31
CA ARG A 210 -18.02 -42.60 31.29
C ARG A 210 -16.75 -43.30 30.80
N ALA A 211 -16.02 -44.00 31.67
CA ALA A 211 -14.85 -44.78 31.27
C ALA A 211 -15.22 -45.93 30.32
N HIS A 212 -16.32 -46.64 30.60
CA HIS A 212 -16.82 -47.71 29.72
C HIS A 212 -17.37 -47.22 28.37
N LYS A 213 -17.72 -45.93 28.25
CA LYS A 213 -18.19 -45.33 26.98
C LYS A 213 -17.04 -44.84 26.09
N VAL A 214 -15.85 -44.62 26.67
CA VAL A 214 -14.61 -44.35 25.92
C VAL A 214 -13.96 -45.66 25.45
N LEU A 215 -14.12 -46.76 26.18
CA LEU A 215 -13.83 -48.13 25.72
C LEU A 215 -14.99 -48.75 24.89
N GLY A 216 -15.62 -47.94 24.04
CA GLY A 216 -16.68 -48.40 23.15
C GLY A 216 -16.16 -49.42 22.14
N LYS A 217 -16.62 -50.67 22.27
CA LYS A 217 -16.64 -51.72 21.23
C LYS A 217 -15.34 -51.85 20.43
N THR A 218 -14.31 -52.41 21.06
CA THR A 218 -13.37 -53.28 20.32
C THR A 218 -14.12 -54.55 19.94
N LYS A 219 -14.86 -54.48 18.82
CA LYS A 219 -15.25 -55.66 18.09
C LYS A 219 -13.93 -56.29 17.65
N THR A 220 -13.57 -57.42 18.26
CA THR A 220 -12.59 -58.38 17.78
C THR A 220 -13.10 -58.97 16.46
N GLU A 221 -13.32 -58.12 15.46
CA GLU A 221 -13.20 -58.53 14.07
C GLU A 221 -11.71 -58.55 13.79
N ASP A 222 -11.26 -59.65 13.23
CA ASP A 222 -9.89 -59.93 12.87
C ASP A 222 -9.20 -58.66 12.38
N LEU A 223 -8.34 -58.11 13.26
CA LEU A 223 -7.33 -57.15 12.87
C LEU A 223 -6.32 -57.95 12.06
N GLU A 224 -6.72 -58.30 10.85
CA GLU A 224 -5.82 -58.56 9.76
C GLU A 224 -5.07 -57.23 9.59
N ILE A 225 -4.02 -57.07 10.40
CA ILE A 225 -3.04 -56.01 10.26
C ILE A 225 -2.50 -56.27 8.88
N ASN A 226 -3.05 -55.55 7.91
CA ASN A 226 -2.73 -55.67 6.51
C ASN A 226 -1.27 -55.23 6.40
N LEU A 227 -0.35 -56.19 6.56
CA LEU A 227 1.09 -55.95 6.69
C LEU A 227 1.63 -55.32 5.39
N GLU A 228 0.90 -55.44 4.29
CA GLU A 228 1.18 -54.77 3.01
C GLU A 228 0.92 -53.26 3.08
N GLU A 229 -0.08 -52.80 3.84
CA GLU A 229 -0.36 -51.37 4.08
C GLU A 229 0.60 -50.74 5.09
N ALA A 230 1.36 -51.57 5.83
CA ALA A 230 2.45 -51.15 6.70
C ALA A 230 3.79 -50.98 5.95
N THR A 231 3.79 -51.01 4.61
CA THR A 231 4.94 -50.51 3.85
C THR A 231 5.00 -48.98 4.02
N PRO A 232 6.05 -48.42 4.67
CA PRO A 232 6.13 -46.99 4.98
C PRO A 232 6.20 -46.07 3.76
N LEU A 233 6.21 -46.63 2.54
CA LEU A 233 6.27 -45.89 1.29
C LEU A 233 4.90 -45.53 0.72
N GLU A 234 3.83 -46.31 0.98
CA GLU A 234 2.51 -46.04 0.40
C GLU A 234 1.57 -45.25 1.34
N SER A 235 1.81 -45.27 2.65
CA SER A 235 1.11 -44.39 3.61
C SER A 235 1.67 -42.97 3.69
N LEU A 236 2.59 -42.61 2.78
CA LEU A 236 2.94 -41.23 2.42
C LEU A 236 1.77 -40.58 1.66
N VAL A 237 0.56 -40.66 2.25
CA VAL A 237 -0.55 -39.78 1.90
C VAL A 237 0.03 -38.37 1.99
N MET A 238 0.14 -37.68 0.85
CA MET A 238 0.54 -36.28 0.68
C MET A 238 -0.46 -35.36 1.41
N ARG A 239 -0.53 -35.50 2.73
CA ARG A 239 -1.58 -34.91 3.54
C ARG A 239 -1.14 -33.51 3.92
N THR A 240 -1.54 -32.53 3.10
CA THR A 240 -1.68 -31.08 3.43
C THR A 240 -0.46 -30.32 3.97
N SER A 241 0.62 -30.98 4.36
CA SER A 241 1.86 -30.38 4.86
C SER A 241 2.61 -29.66 3.75
N HIS A 242 2.55 -30.21 2.52
CA HIS A 242 3.19 -29.60 1.36
C HIS A 242 2.63 -28.22 1.01
N THR A 243 1.39 -27.88 1.37
CA THR A 243 0.81 -26.55 1.11
C THR A 243 0.79 -25.64 2.34
N TRP A 244 1.25 -26.12 3.51
CA TRP A 244 1.24 -25.34 4.74
C TRP A 244 2.03 -24.03 4.61
N TYR A 245 3.18 -24.06 3.94
CA TYR A 245 4.00 -22.85 3.72
C TYR A 245 3.27 -21.79 2.88
N LEU A 246 2.39 -22.21 1.95
CA LEU A 246 1.59 -21.29 1.13
C LEU A 246 0.50 -20.62 1.97
N THR A 247 -0.15 -21.34 2.87
CA THR A 247 -1.11 -20.76 3.81
C THR A 247 -0.42 -19.76 4.73
N LYS A 248 0.77 -20.10 5.27
CA LYS A 248 1.57 -19.15 6.07
C LYS A 248 2.06 -17.95 5.26
N PHE A 249 2.49 -18.14 4.01
CA PHE A 249 2.82 -17.02 3.14
C PHE A 249 1.61 -16.12 2.88
N ALA A 250 0.42 -16.69 2.67
CA ALA A 250 -0.81 -15.92 2.51
C ALA A 250 -1.20 -15.12 3.76
N GLU A 251 -0.97 -15.67 4.96
CA GLU A 251 -1.11 -14.92 6.21
C GLU A 251 -0.16 -13.71 6.23
N PHE A 252 1.12 -13.94 5.91
CA PHE A 252 2.15 -12.89 5.85
C PHE A 252 1.81 -11.80 4.84
N MET A 253 1.30 -12.16 3.65
CA MET A 253 0.86 -11.19 2.65
C MET A 253 -0.15 -10.19 3.20
N ARG A 254 -0.95 -10.53 4.22
CA ARG A 254 -1.90 -9.59 4.83
C ARG A 254 -1.23 -8.36 5.45
N LEU A 255 0.07 -8.42 5.78
CA LEU A 255 0.83 -7.29 6.32
C LEU A 255 1.18 -6.24 5.25
N TRP A 256 1.39 -6.64 3.99
CA TRP A 256 1.79 -5.69 2.93
C TRP A 256 0.81 -5.54 1.78
N HIS A 257 -0.06 -6.53 1.56
CA HIS A 257 -1.07 -6.48 0.50
C HIS A 257 -1.98 -5.25 0.56
N PRO A 258 -2.40 -4.74 1.75
CA PRO A 258 -3.13 -3.47 1.81
C PRO A 258 -2.35 -2.30 1.19
N TYR A 259 -1.03 -2.22 1.36
CA TYR A 259 -0.23 -1.16 0.74
C TYR A 259 -0.25 -1.24 -0.79
N ASP A 260 -0.10 -2.43 -1.37
CA ASP A 260 -0.17 -2.64 -2.82
C ASP A 260 -1.55 -2.22 -3.37
N LEU A 261 -2.62 -2.64 -2.68
CA LEU A 261 -3.98 -2.31 -3.06
C LEU A 261 -4.23 -0.79 -3.01
N TYR A 262 -3.93 -0.15 -1.89
CA TYR A 262 -4.15 1.30 -1.73
C TYR A 262 -3.18 2.14 -2.57
N SER A 263 -1.97 1.67 -2.86
CA SER A 263 -1.06 2.30 -3.84
C SER A 263 -1.74 2.36 -5.21
N LYS A 264 -2.26 1.22 -5.71
CA LYS A 264 -2.99 1.18 -6.98
C LYS A 264 -4.24 2.07 -6.97
N TYR A 265 -5.03 2.09 -5.90
CA TYR A 265 -6.21 2.95 -5.79
C TYR A 265 -5.84 4.43 -5.84
N SER A 266 -4.85 4.85 -5.04
CA SER A 266 -4.36 6.24 -5.03
C SER A 266 -3.78 6.65 -6.39
N MET A 267 -3.02 5.77 -7.05
CA MET A 267 -2.53 6.02 -8.41
C MET A 267 -3.69 6.26 -9.38
N GLY A 268 -4.71 5.40 -9.35
CA GLY A 268 -5.89 5.54 -10.19
C GLY A 268 -6.64 6.85 -9.96
N LEU A 269 -6.85 7.25 -8.70
CA LEU A 269 -7.48 8.53 -8.35
C LEU A 269 -6.63 9.72 -8.82
N GLY A 270 -5.32 9.65 -8.65
CA GLY A 270 -4.40 10.70 -9.12
C GLY A 270 -4.43 10.87 -10.64
N ILE A 271 -4.47 9.77 -11.40
CA ILE A 271 -4.60 9.78 -12.87
C ILE A 271 -5.95 10.37 -13.29
N LEU A 272 -7.05 10.00 -12.62
CA LEU A 272 -8.38 10.57 -12.90
C LEU A 272 -8.39 12.09 -12.72
N CYS A 273 -7.84 12.59 -11.61
CA CYS A 273 -7.75 14.02 -11.34
C CYS A 273 -6.86 14.76 -12.33
N LEU A 274 -5.74 14.15 -12.74
CA LEU A 274 -4.87 14.71 -13.79
C LEU A 274 -5.61 14.80 -15.12
N GLY A 275 -6.41 13.77 -15.40
CA GLY A 275 -7.32 13.75 -16.52
C GLY A 275 -8.27 14.95 -16.50
N ASP A 276 -9.01 15.16 -15.41
CA ASP A 276 -9.94 16.27 -15.30
C ASP A 276 -9.23 17.62 -15.43
N SER A 277 -8.04 17.74 -14.82
CA SER A 277 -7.17 18.90 -15.01
C SER A 277 -6.83 19.14 -16.50
N SER A 278 -6.43 18.10 -17.24
CA SER A 278 -6.13 18.22 -18.67
C SER A 278 -7.34 18.68 -19.48
N ALA A 279 -8.55 18.23 -19.12
CA ALA A 279 -9.79 18.67 -19.75
C ALA A 279 -10.08 20.15 -19.48
N TYR A 280 -9.87 20.63 -18.25
CA TYR A 280 -9.98 22.04 -17.90
C TYR A 280 -8.94 22.92 -18.60
N PHE A 281 -7.69 22.44 -18.69
CA PHE A 281 -6.65 23.13 -19.43
C PHE A 281 -7.01 23.28 -20.91
N ALA A 282 -7.41 22.19 -21.57
CA ALA A 282 -7.84 22.22 -22.97
C ALA A 282 -9.04 23.14 -23.18
N LEU A 283 -10.01 23.12 -22.26
CA LEU A 283 -11.18 24.00 -22.30
C LEU A 283 -10.76 25.48 -22.20
N GLY A 284 -9.91 25.83 -21.24
CA GLY A 284 -9.41 27.21 -21.07
C GLY A 284 -8.56 27.69 -22.24
N TYR A 285 -7.78 26.79 -22.85
CA TYR A 285 -6.93 27.11 -23.99
C TYR A 285 -7.74 27.33 -25.28
N LEU A 286 -8.70 26.43 -25.57
CA LEU A 286 -9.50 26.48 -26.79
C LEU A 286 -10.58 27.56 -26.75
N ALA A 287 -11.16 27.86 -25.58
CA ALA A 287 -12.22 28.85 -25.45
C ALA A 287 -11.81 30.28 -25.84
N ARG A 288 -10.50 30.58 -25.90
CA ARG A 288 -9.97 31.93 -26.20
C ARG A 288 -9.06 31.98 -27.42
N GLN A 289 -9.12 30.97 -28.28
CA GLN A 289 -8.67 31.17 -29.65
C GLN A 289 -9.88 31.73 -30.44
N ASP A 290 -9.67 32.65 -31.38
CA ASP A 290 -10.78 33.23 -32.17
C ASP A 290 -11.14 32.37 -33.39
N TYR A 291 -10.96 31.05 -33.30
CA TYR A 291 -11.26 30.15 -34.41
C TYR A 291 -12.74 29.75 -34.39
N ALA A 292 -13.38 29.82 -35.57
CA ALA A 292 -14.79 29.48 -35.78
C ALA A 292 -15.16 28.02 -35.40
N PHE A 293 -14.18 27.13 -35.18
CA PHE A 293 -14.40 25.72 -34.85
C PHE A 293 -14.09 25.35 -33.39
N ASN A 294 -13.83 26.32 -32.51
CA ASN A 294 -13.39 26.02 -31.15
C ASN A 294 -14.42 25.27 -30.31
N GLU A 295 -15.71 25.54 -30.49
CA GLU A 295 -16.78 24.83 -29.78
C GLU A 295 -16.79 23.33 -30.11
N TYR A 296 -16.60 22.98 -31.39
CA TYR A 296 -16.52 21.59 -31.84
C TYR A 296 -15.22 20.92 -31.37
N ALA A 297 -14.09 21.63 -31.42
CA ALA A 297 -12.83 21.11 -30.92
C ALA A 297 -12.90 20.80 -29.41
N VAL A 298 -13.49 21.70 -28.62
CA VAL A 298 -13.70 21.51 -27.18
C VAL A 298 -14.57 20.30 -26.88
N THR A 299 -15.69 20.14 -27.60
CA THR A 299 -16.60 19.00 -27.42
C THR A 299 -15.97 17.67 -27.82
N ILE A 300 -15.16 17.63 -28.88
CA ILE A 300 -14.41 16.42 -29.28
C ILE A 300 -13.34 16.06 -28.25
N VAL A 301 -12.58 17.04 -27.76
CA VAL A 301 -11.53 16.81 -26.75
C VAL A 301 -12.15 16.29 -25.45
N THR A 302 -13.25 16.88 -25.01
CA THR A 302 -13.97 16.44 -23.79
C THR A 302 -14.58 15.05 -23.97
N LEU A 303 -15.16 14.73 -25.13
CA LEU A 303 -15.66 13.37 -25.41
C LEU A 303 -14.53 12.33 -25.47
N THR A 304 -13.40 12.67 -26.08
CA THR A 304 -12.20 11.81 -26.11
C THR A 304 -11.68 11.57 -24.70
N PHE A 305 -11.67 12.61 -23.88
CA PHE A 305 -11.32 12.53 -22.47
C PHE A 305 -12.27 11.60 -21.69
N ILE A 306 -13.59 11.75 -21.86
CA ILE A 306 -14.59 10.88 -21.23
C ILE A 306 -14.40 9.42 -21.63
N LEU A 307 -14.11 9.16 -22.92
CA LEU A 307 -13.81 7.81 -23.41
C LEU A 307 -12.56 7.24 -22.74
N MET A 308 -11.47 8.02 -22.67
CA MET A 308 -10.23 7.62 -22.01
C MET A 308 -10.47 7.27 -20.54
N VAL A 309 -11.18 8.13 -19.81
CA VAL A 309 -11.56 7.90 -18.41
C VAL A 309 -12.38 6.62 -18.25
N ALA A 310 -13.38 6.41 -19.11
CA ALA A 310 -14.20 5.20 -19.08
C ALA A 310 -13.36 3.93 -19.29
N LEU A 311 -12.37 3.97 -20.19
CA LEU A 311 -11.44 2.87 -20.43
C LEU A 311 -10.50 2.63 -19.23
N ILE A 312 -9.99 3.70 -18.61
CA ILE A 312 -9.16 3.61 -17.40
C ILE A 312 -9.96 2.99 -16.25
N ILE A 313 -11.21 3.42 -16.04
CA ILE A 313 -12.05 2.88 -14.97
C ILE A 313 -12.36 1.41 -15.21
N ASN A 314 -12.72 1.06 -16.45
CA ASN A 314 -13.08 -0.32 -16.78
C ASN A 314 -11.87 -1.27 -16.68
N SER A 315 -10.67 -0.79 -16.95
CA SER A 315 -9.42 -1.58 -16.82
C SER A 315 -8.90 -1.64 -15.38
N THR A 316 -9.03 -0.54 -14.63
CA THR A 316 -8.38 -0.39 -13.30
C THR A 316 -9.28 -0.88 -12.16
N PHE A 317 -10.57 -0.54 -12.20
CA PHE A 317 -11.52 -0.79 -11.11
C PHE A 317 -12.47 -1.94 -11.46
N ARG A 318 -12.23 -3.10 -10.83
CA ARG A 318 -13.24 -4.17 -10.78
C ARG A 318 -14.33 -3.79 -9.77
N ALA A 319 -15.16 -2.81 -10.09
CA ALA A 319 -16.32 -2.51 -9.26
C ALA A 319 -17.29 -3.71 -9.28
N PRO A 320 -17.90 -4.07 -8.14
CA PRO A 320 -18.69 -5.29 -7.97
C PRO A 320 -20.02 -5.29 -8.76
N GLY A 321 -20.49 -4.13 -9.24
CA GLY A 321 -21.71 -4.01 -10.02
C GLY A 321 -21.56 -3.11 -11.25
N THR A 322 -22.23 -3.48 -12.35
CA THR A 322 -22.28 -2.69 -13.60
C THR A 322 -22.91 -1.32 -13.39
N VAL A 323 -23.96 -1.24 -12.55
CA VAL A 323 -24.64 0.02 -12.24
C VAL A 323 -23.69 1.02 -11.59
N LEU A 324 -22.91 0.56 -10.61
CA LEU A 324 -21.94 1.41 -9.93
C LEU A 324 -20.86 1.91 -10.90
N ARG A 325 -20.39 1.05 -11.81
CA ARG A 325 -19.43 1.47 -12.86
C ARG A 325 -19.99 2.56 -13.76
N ILE A 326 -21.22 2.37 -14.26
CA ILE A 326 -21.89 3.36 -15.09
C ILE A 326 -22.07 4.67 -14.30
N LEU A 327 -22.51 4.58 -13.04
CA LEU A 327 -22.65 5.75 -12.17
C LEU A 327 -21.32 6.49 -12.00
N THR A 328 -20.23 5.79 -11.73
CA THR A 328 -18.90 6.40 -11.61
C THR A 328 -18.45 7.08 -12.90
N VAL A 329 -18.63 6.44 -14.06
CA VAL A 329 -18.30 7.02 -15.36
C VAL A 329 -19.12 8.29 -15.61
N VAL A 330 -20.44 8.23 -15.36
CA VAL A 330 -21.34 9.38 -15.51
C VAL A 330 -20.88 10.53 -14.60
N MET A 331 -20.63 10.26 -13.31
CA MET A 331 -20.23 11.27 -12.34
C MET A 331 -18.89 11.94 -12.70
N ILE A 332 -17.89 11.18 -13.16
CA ILE A 332 -16.60 11.75 -13.58
C ILE A 332 -16.77 12.59 -14.85
N SER A 333 -17.60 12.15 -15.80
CA SER A 333 -17.84 12.90 -17.04
C SER A 333 -18.68 14.16 -16.83
N LEU A 334 -19.51 14.21 -15.79
CA LEU A 334 -20.51 15.27 -15.60
C LEU A 334 -19.86 16.64 -15.31
N GLY A 335 -18.83 16.67 -14.46
CA GLY A 335 -18.13 17.91 -14.10
C GLY A 335 -17.54 18.64 -15.30
N PRO A 336 -16.64 17.99 -16.08
CA PRO A 336 -16.09 18.57 -17.31
C PRO A 336 -17.17 18.90 -18.35
N SER A 337 -18.19 18.06 -18.52
CA SER A 337 -19.28 18.32 -19.48
C SER A 337 -20.07 19.58 -19.13
N CYS A 338 -20.45 19.77 -17.86
CA CYS A 338 -21.13 20.98 -17.40
C CYS A 338 -20.23 22.22 -17.54
N ALA A 339 -18.93 22.10 -17.26
CA ALA A 339 -17.98 23.19 -17.48
C ALA A 339 -17.88 23.57 -18.95
N THR A 340 -17.84 22.59 -19.86
CA THR A 340 -17.86 22.84 -21.31
C THR A 340 -19.11 23.59 -21.74
N LEU A 341 -20.29 23.17 -21.28
CA LEU A 341 -21.55 23.87 -21.57
C LEU A 341 -21.56 25.30 -21.02
N ALA A 342 -21.01 25.51 -19.82
CA ALA A 342 -20.87 26.85 -19.22
C ALA A 342 -19.93 27.76 -20.03
N THR A 343 -18.89 27.20 -20.63
CA THR A 343 -17.91 27.96 -21.42
C THR A 343 -18.43 28.32 -22.80
N VAL A 344 -19.11 27.37 -23.47
CA VAL A 344 -19.63 27.55 -24.83
C VAL A 344 -20.88 28.43 -24.84
N THR A 345 -21.70 28.40 -23.79
CA THR A 345 -22.92 29.22 -23.76
C THR A 345 -22.60 30.71 -23.58
N SER A 346 -23.20 31.55 -24.42
CA SER A 346 -23.17 33.01 -24.26
C SER A 346 -24.13 33.51 -23.18
N SER A 347 -25.13 32.69 -22.81
CA SER A 347 -26.16 33.06 -21.83
C SER A 347 -25.61 33.11 -20.41
N GLN A 348 -25.74 34.27 -19.77
CA GLN A 348 -25.33 34.46 -18.38
C GLN A 348 -26.14 33.57 -17.42
N ALA A 349 -27.44 33.40 -17.68
CA ALA A 349 -28.30 32.52 -16.88
C ALA A 349 -27.83 31.06 -16.96
N ALA A 350 -27.39 30.61 -18.13
CA ALA A 350 -26.84 29.27 -18.28
C ALA A 350 -25.53 29.10 -17.50
N LYS A 351 -24.64 30.11 -17.48
CA LYS A 351 -23.42 30.10 -16.64
C LYS A 351 -23.73 30.02 -15.16
N GLN A 352 -24.75 30.75 -14.69
CA GLN A 352 -25.18 30.71 -13.29
C GLN A 352 -25.66 29.32 -12.85
N ILE A 353 -26.18 28.51 -13.78
CA ILE A 353 -26.63 27.14 -13.49
C ILE A 353 -25.49 26.13 -13.65
N PHE A 354 -24.78 26.16 -14.80
CA PHE A 354 -23.82 25.12 -15.15
C PHE A 354 -22.51 25.20 -14.37
N VAL A 355 -22.05 26.38 -13.93
CA VAL A 355 -20.80 26.48 -13.15
C VAL A 355 -20.94 25.84 -11.76
N PRO A 356 -21.96 26.18 -10.93
CA PRO A 356 -22.18 25.47 -9.68
C PRO A 356 -22.47 23.98 -9.89
N LEU A 357 -23.19 23.61 -10.95
CA LEU A 357 -23.48 22.21 -11.26
C LEU A 357 -22.20 21.40 -11.58
N ALA A 358 -21.26 21.98 -12.31
CA ALA A 358 -19.97 21.34 -12.61
C ALA A 358 -19.17 21.05 -11.33
N ILE A 359 -19.15 22.01 -10.40
CA ILE A 359 -18.43 21.88 -9.13
C ILE A 359 -19.17 20.94 -8.18
N LEU A 360 -20.50 20.97 -8.17
CA LEU A 360 -21.34 20.02 -7.43
C LEU A 360 -21.12 18.59 -7.92
N ALA A 361 -20.99 18.37 -9.23
CA ALA A 361 -20.71 17.06 -9.79
C ALA A 361 -19.38 16.48 -9.26
N HIS A 362 -18.33 17.30 -9.17
CA HIS A 362 -17.06 16.91 -8.54
C HIS A 362 -17.19 16.63 -7.05
N PHE A 363 -17.91 17.47 -6.31
CA PHE A 363 -18.17 17.20 -4.89
C PHE A 363 -18.88 15.86 -4.69
N LEU A 364 -19.95 15.61 -5.46
CA LEU A 364 -20.71 14.36 -5.41
C LEU A 364 -19.87 13.16 -5.87
N LEU A 365 -18.97 13.34 -6.84
CA LEU A 365 -17.99 12.33 -7.23
C LEU A 365 -17.11 11.94 -6.04
N TRP A 366 -16.55 12.90 -5.31
CA TRP A 366 -15.70 12.60 -4.15
C TRP A 366 -16.47 11.98 -2.99
N VAL A 367 -17.72 12.35 -2.77
CA VAL A 367 -18.62 11.68 -1.82
C VAL A 367 -18.88 10.24 -2.25
N LEU A 368 -19.09 9.98 -3.55
CA LEU A 368 -19.26 8.63 -4.09
C LEU A 368 -17.98 7.80 -3.94
N VAL A 369 -16.81 8.39 -4.22
CA VAL A 369 -15.50 7.74 -4.02
C VAL A 369 -15.28 7.42 -2.55
N TYR A 370 -15.65 8.31 -1.63
CA TYR A 370 -15.60 8.07 -0.19
C TYR A 370 -16.51 6.90 0.22
N TYR A 371 -17.76 6.92 -0.26
CA TYR A 371 -18.70 5.82 -0.01
C TYR A 371 -18.19 4.48 -0.57
N PHE A 372 -17.57 4.49 -1.75
CA PHE A 372 -16.94 3.30 -2.32
C PHE A 372 -15.74 2.84 -1.49
N ALA A 373 -14.94 3.77 -0.96
CA ALA A 373 -13.83 3.46 -0.07
C ALA A 373 -14.31 2.90 1.29
N LEU A 374 -15.53 3.23 1.72
CA LEU A 374 -16.19 2.63 2.89
C LEU A 374 -16.73 1.22 2.57
N ASP A 375 -17.41 1.05 1.43
CA ASP A 375 -18.05 -0.20 1.00
C ASP A 375 -17.10 -1.15 0.27
N LEU A 376 -15.80 -0.83 0.19
CA LEU A 376 -14.74 -1.75 -0.20
C LEU A 376 -14.65 -2.86 0.86
N LYS A 377 -15.64 -3.76 0.83
CA LYS A 377 -15.79 -4.88 1.74
C LYS A 377 -14.59 -5.79 1.57
N GLU A 378 -14.06 -6.16 2.71
CA GLU A 378 -12.99 -7.15 2.91
C GLU A 378 -13.13 -8.39 2.05
N SER A 379 -14.36 -8.79 1.73
CA SER A 379 -14.67 -9.94 0.91
C SER A 379 -14.10 -9.90 -0.51
N ALA A 380 -13.88 -8.73 -1.10
CA ALA A 380 -13.26 -8.62 -2.43
C ALA A 380 -11.72 -8.72 -2.39
N ILE A 381 -11.13 -8.60 -1.20
CA ILE A 381 -9.68 -8.68 -0.94
C ILE A 381 -9.29 -10.06 -0.42
N HIS A 382 -10.27 -10.90 -0.05
CA HIS A 382 -9.97 -12.30 0.22
C HIS A 382 -9.41 -12.92 -1.05
N PHE A 383 -8.12 -13.29 -0.96
CA PHE A 383 -7.53 -14.33 -1.78
C PHE A 383 -8.61 -15.39 -1.98
N ILE A 384 -8.83 -15.73 -3.25
CA ILE A 384 -9.52 -16.93 -3.72
C ILE A 384 -9.45 -17.95 -2.58
N LYS A 385 -10.59 -18.30 -1.97
CA LYS A 385 -10.63 -19.22 -0.84
C LYS A 385 -9.67 -20.37 -1.17
N PRO A 386 -8.63 -20.65 -0.37
CA PRO A 386 -7.69 -21.71 -0.67
C PRO A 386 -8.48 -23.02 -0.71
N GLY A 387 -8.82 -23.47 -1.93
CA GLY A 387 -9.82 -24.53 -2.18
C GLY A 387 -10.67 -24.28 -3.42
N ASP A 388 -11.02 -23.02 -3.72
CA ASP A 388 -11.63 -22.63 -5.00
C ASP A 388 -10.50 -22.49 -6.04
N GLY A 389 -9.92 -23.61 -6.48
CA GLY A 389 -8.73 -23.61 -7.35
C GLY A 389 -8.80 -22.59 -8.49
N PHE A 390 -7.65 -22.00 -8.84
CA PHE A 390 -7.48 -21.03 -9.94
C PHE A 390 -8.05 -21.52 -11.30
N PHE A 391 -8.23 -22.84 -11.44
CA PHE A 391 -8.82 -23.52 -12.60
C PHE A 391 -10.31 -23.89 -12.48
N SER A 392 -11.02 -23.51 -11.40
CA SER A 392 -12.43 -23.86 -11.17
C SER A 392 -13.44 -23.02 -12.00
N LYS A 393 -13.04 -22.58 -13.20
CA LYS A 393 -13.95 -22.05 -14.22
C LYS A 393 -14.21 -23.10 -15.29
N GLY A 394 -14.78 -24.23 -14.87
CA GLY A 394 -15.46 -25.18 -15.75
C GLY A 394 -16.96 -24.92 -15.72
N LYS A 395 -17.48 -24.20 -16.72
CA LYS A 395 -18.91 -24.09 -16.97
C LYS A 395 -19.49 -25.49 -17.19
N GLY A 396 -20.62 -25.75 -16.52
CA GLY A 396 -21.66 -26.72 -16.85
C GLY A 396 -21.29 -27.87 -17.77
N HIS A 397 -21.03 -29.04 -17.18
CA HIS A 397 -21.66 -30.25 -17.67
C HIS A 397 -22.72 -30.67 -16.66
N GLY A 398 -23.97 -30.63 -17.11
CA GLY A 398 -25.12 -31.15 -16.39
C GLY A 398 -24.92 -32.64 -16.12
N GLY A 399 -25.28 -33.04 -14.91
CA GLY A 399 -25.15 -34.42 -14.45
C GLY A 399 -24.62 -34.50 -13.02
N ARG A 400 -25.29 -33.86 -12.05
CA ARG A 400 -25.17 -34.30 -10.65
C ARG A 400 -26.19 -35.41 -10.42
N PRO A 401 -25.77 -36.59 -9.93
CA PRO A 401 -26.62 -37.38 -9.07
C PRO A 401 -26.95 -36.54 -7.83
N ALA A 402 -28.21 -36.52 -7.47
CA ALA A 402 -28.70 -35.88 -6.26
C ALA A 402 -28.11 -36.55 -5.01
N ASP A 403 -28.16 -35.80 -3.90
CA ASP A 403 -28.20 -36.34 -2.53
C ASP A 403 -26.88 -36.62 -1.78
N LEU A 404 -26.00 -35.62 -1.70
CA LEU A 404 -25.21 -35.44 -0.47
C LEU A 404 -25.45 -34.02 0.10
N PRO A 405 -26.10 -33.91 1.28
CA PRO A 405 -26.46 -32.62 1.85
C PRO A 405 -25.21 -31.84 2.31
N PRO A 406 -25.23 -30.49 2.31
CA PRO A 406 -24.10 -29.62 2.65
C PRO A 406 -23.65 -29.66 4.12
N LYS A 407 -23.99 -30.70 4.88
CA LYS A 407 -23.62 -30.86 6.30
C LYS A 407 -22.11 -31.07 6.53
N ASP A 408 -21.40 -31.70 5.58
CA ASP A 408 -19.99 -32.08 5.81
C ASP A 408 -19.03 -30.90 5.91
N HIS A 409 -19.28 -29.77 5.24
CA HIS A 409 -18.36 -28.62 5.31
C HIS A 409 -18.47 -27.90 6.66
N ASP A 410 -19.67 -27.78 7.22
CA ASP A 410 -19.87 -27.16 8.54
C ASP A 410 -19.38 -28.08 9.66
N ASP A 411 -19.53 -29.39 9.51
CA ASP A 411 -19.00 -30.37 10.46
C ASP A 411 -17.47 -30.48 10.40
N TRP A 412 -16.87 -30.37 9.21
CA TRP A 412 -15.40 -30.24 9.08
C TRP A 412 -14.89 -28.97 9.77
N LYS A 413 -15.51 -27.81 9.54
CA LYS A 413 -15.15 -26.55 10.22
C LYS A 413 -15.23 -26.66 11.74
N LYS A 414 -16.31 -27.27 12.26
CA LYS A 414 -16.45 -27.49 13.70
C LYS A 414 -15.39 -28.44 14.25
N THR A 415 -15.03 -29.47 13.48
CA THR A 415 -14.00 -30.44 13.87
C THR A 415 -12.61 -29.79 13.88
N GLU A 416 -12.29 -28.97 12.88
CA GLU A 416 -11.04 -28.23 12.81
C GLU A 416 -10.95 -27.17 13.91
N GLN A 417 -12.02 -26.40 14.14
CA GLN A 417 -12.09 -25.40 15.20
C GLN A 417 -11.96 -26.03 16.59
N LYS A 418 -12.58 -27.19 16.83
CA LYS A 418 -12.43 -27.96 18.06
C LYS A 418 -11.01 -28.50 18.22
N SER A 419 -10.40 -29.02 17.16
CA SER A 419 -9.00 -29.46 17.16
C SER A 419 -8.04 -28.32 17.52
N HIS A 420 -8.26 -27.12 16.96
CA HIS A 420 -7.50 -25.92 17.29
C HIS A 420 -7.70 -25.46 18.75
N GLU A 421 -8.93 -25.50 19.27
CA GLU A 421 -9.20 -25.20 20.68
C GLU A 421 -8.54 -26.20 21.62
N ASP A 422 -8.60 -27.49 21.30
CA ASP A 422 -8.01 -28.55 22.12
C ASP A 422 -6.47 -28.45 22.09
N TRP A 423 -5.88 -28.13 20.94
CA TRP A 423 -4.45 -27.82 20.83
C TRP A 423 -4.05 -26.60 21.66
N ARG A 424 -4.84 -25.50 21.63
CA ARG A 424 -4.61 -24.32 22.48
C ARG A 424 -4.68 -24.66 23.97
N LYS A 425 -5.63 -25.49 24.40
CA LYS A 425 -5.75 -25.95 25.79
C LYS A 425 -4.57 -26.84 26.22
N ALA A 426 -3.95 -27.56 25.28
CA ALA A 426 -2.79 -28.41 25.54
C ALA A 426 -1.46 -27.63 25.61
N ARG A 427 -1.37 -26.47 24.96
CA ARG A 427 -0.15 -25.65 24.85
C ARG A 427 0.49 -25.24 26.19
N PRO A 428 -0.26 -24.77 27.22
CA PRO A 428 0.32 -24.44 28.52
C PRO A 428 0.99 -25.65 29.18
N ARG A 429 0.35 -26.83 29.09
CA ARG A 429 0.87 -28.09 29.63
C ARG A 429 2.13 -28.55 28.91
N GLN A 430 2.21 -28.38 27.59
CA GLN A 430 3.45 -28.65 26.84
C GLN A 430 4.58 -27.69 27.22
N LYS A 431 4.28 -26.40 27.41
CA LYS A 431 5.27 -25.39 27.81
C LYS A 431 5.80 -25.65 29.23
N GLU A 432 4.94 -26.06 30.15
CA GLU A 432 5.33 -26.53 31.49
C GLU A 432 6.17 -27.80 31.44
N ARG A 433 5.77 -28.81 30.66
CA ARG A 433 6.55 -30.04 30.50
C ARG A 433 7.93 -29.79 29.88
N ALA A 434 8.02 -28.92 28.88
CA ALA A 434 9.30 -28.55 28.27
C ALA A 434 10.20 -27.77 29.24
N LYS A 435 9.60 -26.86 30.04
CA LYS A 435 10.32 -26.14 31.11
C LYS A 435 10.81 -27.10 32.20
N GLN A 436 9.99 -28.09 32.57
CA GLN A 436 10.32 -29.09 33.57
C GLN A 436 11.42 -30.04 33.08
N ALA A 437 11.32 -30.53 31.84
CA ALA A 437 12.36 -31.33 31.19
C ALA A 437 13.69 -30.57 31.06
N TYR A 438 13.64 -29.27 30.75
CA TYR A 438 14.84 -28.41 30.71
C TYR A 438 15.46 -28.23 32.09
N LEU A 439 14.65 -28.05 33.14
CA LEU A 439 15.14 -27.96 34.52
C LEU A 439 15.75 -29.28 35.00
N GLU A 440 15.21 -30.42 34.58
CA GLU A 440 15.74 -31.76 34.90
C GLU A 440 17.02 -32.13 34.13
N GLN A 441 17.22 -31.55 32.94
CA GLN A 441 18.41 -31.76 32.11
C GLN A 441 19.52 -30.71 32.34
N SER A 442 19.20 -29.57 32.95
CA SER A 442 20.16 -28.53 33.29
C SER A 442 21.20 -29.04 34.31
N PRO A 443 22.52 -28.94 34.01
CA PRO A 443 23.58 -29.35 34.92
C PRO A 443 23.52 -28.64 36.29
N CYS A 444 22.97 -27.42 36.33
CA CYS A 444 22.79 -26.65 37.56
C CYS A 444 21.61 -27.15 38.42
N GLY A 445 20.61 -27.80 37.83
CA GLY A 445 19.46 -28.36 38.54
C GLY A 445 19.84 -29.56 39.43
N ARG A 446 20.84 -30.36 39.01
CA ARG A 446 21.37 -31.47 39.82
C ARG A 446 22.34 -31.03 40.93
N ALA A 447 22.94 -29.84 40.82
CA ALA A 447 23.91 -29.36 41.81
C ALA A 447 23.25 -28.76 43.08
N SER A 448 22.00 -28.28 43.00
CA SER A 448 21.31 -27.66 44.14
C SER A 448 20.79 -28.63 45.21
N ALA A 449 20.82 -29.94 44.97
CA ALA A 449 20.42 -30.92 45.99
C ALA A 449 21.57 -31.31 46.95
N LEU A 450 22.80 -30.83 46.72
CA LEU A 450 24.00 -31.28 47.45
C LEU A 450 24.88 -30.15 48.02
N CYS A 451 24.54 -28.87 47.82
CA CYS A 451 25.33 -27.77 48.36
C CYS A 451 24.58 -27.08 49.51
N GLY A 452 25.08 -27.32 50.72
CA GLY A 452 24.63 -26.67 51.95
C GLY A 452 24.82 -25.16 51.94
N GLU A 453 24.02 -24.52 52.79
CA GLU A 453 23.88 -23.09 53.03
C GLU A 453 25.22 -22.35 53.14
N ALA A 454 25.46 -21.43 52.20
CA ALA A 454 26.42 -20.35 52.39
C ALA A 454 25.74 -19.02 51.99
N PRO A 455 25.85 -17.95 52.81
CA PRO A 455 25.11 -16.71 52.60
C PRO A 455 25.76 -15.85 51.51
N ILE A 456 24.96 -15.46 50.50
CA ILE A 456 25.34 -14.57 49.40
C ILE A 456 25.04 -13.12 49.80
N ALA A 457 26.04 -12.24 49.63
CA ALA A 457 25.97 -10.80 49.85
C ALA A 457 25.15 -10.06 48.77
N PRO A 458 24.54 -8.90 49.07
CA PRO A 458 23.67 -8.20 48.13
C PRO A 458 24.45 -7.24 47.21
N CYS A 459 24.39 -7.49 45.90
CA CYS A 459 24.76 -6.50 44.89
C CYS A 459 23.62 -5.50 44.68
N ALA A 460 23.78 -4.30 45.21
CA ALA A 460 23.00 -3.13 44.87
C ALA A 460 23.79 -2.27 43.89
N GLU A 461 23.26 -2.01 42.69
CA GLU A 461 23.36 -0.68 42.08
C GLU A 461 22.31 -0.50 40.99
N ARG A 462 21.26 0.26 41.30
CA ARG A 462 20.19 0.68 40.40
C ARG A 462 20.39 2.16 40.12
N ARG A 463 21.13 2.49 39.06
CA ARG A 463 21.31 3.88 38.62
C ARG A 463 20.23 4.26 37.61
N SER A 464 19.53 5.32 37.95
CA SER A 464 18.45 5.97 37.22
C SER A 464 18.91 6.58 35.90
N ILE A 465 18.23 6.23 34.80
CA ILE A 465 18.15 7.07 33.60
C ILE A 465 16.69 7.51 33.50
N ARG A 466 16.44 8.77 33.81
CA ARG A 466 15.15 9.45 33.68
C ARG A 466 15.44 10.87 33.24
N GLU A 467 15.71 11.05 31.95
CA GLU A 467 15.73 12.34 31.25
C GLU A 467 15.93 12.09 29.74
N ALA A 468 14.84 11.69 29.09
CA ALA A 468 14.64 11.76 27.63
C ALA A 468 13.13 11.54 27.40
N ALA A 469 12.36 12.60 27.62
CA ALA A 469 10.91 12.58 27.43
C ALA A 469 10.52 13.87 26.69
N GLU A 470 11.02 14.05 25.47
CA GLU A 470 10.54 15.10 24.57
C GLU A 470 10.85 14.86 23.07
N GLU A 471 10.92 13.60 22.61
CA GLU A 471 10.88 13.23 21.18
C GLU A 471 9.79 12.17 20.91
N GLY A 472 8.55 12.53 21.22
CA GLY A 472 7.39 11.62 21.27
C GLY A 472 6.70 11.28 19.94
N SER A 473 7.42 10.98 18.85
CA SER A 473 6.76 10.35 17.68
C SER A 473 7.54 9.28 16.91
N GLU A 474 8.87 9.20 17.04
CA GLU A 474 9.67 8.14 16.39
C GLU A 474 9.93 6.91 17.29
N GLU A 475 9.85 7.06 18.61
CA GLU A 475 10.16 6.00 19.57
C GLU A 475 9.12 4.86 19.57
N ALA A 476 7.90 5.12 19.09
CA ALA A 476 6.87 4.10 18.91
C ALA A 476 7.22 3.09 17.78
N GLN A 477 8.08 3.47 16.82
CA GLN A 477 8.58 2.53 15.80
C GLN A 477 9.80 1.76 16.29
N HIS A 478 10.68 2.37 17.09
CA HIS A 478 11.90 1.71 17.56
C HIS A 478 11.66 0.70 18.69
N MET A 479 10.60 0.88 19.50
CA MET A 479 10.19 -0.09 20.54
C MET A 479 9.55 -1.37 19.97
N SER A 480 9.25 -1.40 18.67
CA SER A 480 8.78 -2.61 17.97
C SER A 480 9.89 -3.63 17.70
N ASP A 481 11.16 -3.19 17.64
CA ASP A 481 12.26 -4.05 17.18
C ASP A 481 12.82 -5.00 18.26
N HIS A 482 12.49 -4.76 19.54
CA HIS A 482 12.88 -5.64 20.65
C HIS A 482 11.80 -6.63 21.09
N ILE A 483 10.61 -6.57 20.50
CA ILE A 483 9.57 -7.57 20.74
C ILE A 483 9.90 -8.77 19.85
N GLY A 484 10.38 -9.85 20.49
CA GLY A 484 10.60 -11.13 19.84
C GLY A 484 9.40 -11.49 18.96
N TRP A 485 9.69 -12.03 17.76
CA TRP A 485 8.69 -12.25 16.73
C TRP A 485 7.40 -12.85 17.32
N PRO A 486 6.22 -12.30 16.99
CA PRO A 486 4.96 -12.86 17.46
C PRO A 486 4.87 -14.33 17.05
N THR A 487 5.21 -15.23 17.97
CA THR A 487 4.98 -16.67 17.78
C THR A 487 3.51 -17.02 18.02
N ASP A 488 2.75 -16.05 18.55
CA ASP A 488 1.33 -16.12 18.75
C ASP A 488 0.59 -15.47 17.57
N GLU A 489 -0.24 -16.28 16.90
CA GLU A 489 -1.02 -15.91 15.72
C GLU A 489 -1.92 -14.68 15.98
N ASP A 490 -2.38 -14.51 17.23
CA ASP A 490 -3.25 -13.40 17.62
C ASP A 490 -2.54 -12.03 17.55
N GLN A 491 -1.26 -11.96 17.96
CA GLN A 491 -0.49 -10.72 17.90
C GLN A 491 -0.16 -10.37 16.44
N PHE A 492 0.15 -11.36 15.60
CA PHE A 492 0.32 -11.14 14.17
C PHE A 492 -0.96 -10.54 13.53
N LEU A 493 -2.12 -11.14 13.83
CA LEU A 493 -3.41 -10.64 13.34
C LEU A 493 -3.68 -9.20 13.80
N SER A 494 -3.39 -8.88 15.07
CA SER A 494 -3.56 -7.51 15.58
C SER A 494 -2.66 -6.50 14.86
N ILE A 495 -1.42 -6.87 14.50
CA ILE A 495 -0.51 -5.99 13.77
C ILE A 495 -1.01 -5.79 12.33
N ALA A 496 -1.49 -6.86 11.69
CA ALA A 496 -2.06 -6.79 10.36
C ALA A 496 -3.32 -5.90 10.31
N GLU A 497 -4.21 -6.04 11.30
CA GLU A 497 -5.41 -5.20 11.44
C GLU A 497 -5.06 -3.74 11.74
N ALA A 498 -4.09 -3.48 12.63
CA ALA A 498 -3.62 -2.14 12.93
C ALA A 498 -3.00 -1.45 11.69
N THR A 499 -2.13 -2.16 10.97
CA THR A 499 -1.52 -1.68 9.72
C THR A 499 -2.59 -1.33 8.70
N ARG A 500 -3.56 -2.22 8.53
CA ARG A 500 -4.70 -2.01 7.64
C ARG A 500 -5.53 -0.80 8.03
N PHE A 501 -5.88 -0.68 9.31
CA PHE A 501 -6.67 0.44 9.83
C PHE A 501 -5.95 1.77 9.57
N HIS A 502 -4.65 1.83 9.83
CA HIS A 502 -3.83 3.01 9.57
C HIS A 502 -3.87 3.41 8.09
N ILE A 503 -3.60 2.48 7.16
CA ILE A 503 -3.63 2.76 5.71
C ILE A 503 -5.01 3.25 5.27
N ARG A 504 -6.07 2.57 5.74
CA ARG A 504 -7.46 2.93 5.44
C ARG A 504 -7.78 4.33 5.94
N SER A 505 -7.41 4.64 7.18
CA SER A 505 -7.62 5.95 7.80
C SER A 505 -6.91 7.05 7.02
N THR A 506 -5.64 6.85 6.64
CA THR A 506 -4.90 7.81 5.82
C THR A 506 -5.61 8.06 4.49
N ALA A 507 -5.95 7.00 3.74
CA ALA A 507 -6.62 7.15 2.45
C ALA A 507 -8.00 7.81 2.57
N HIS A 508 -8.79 7.43 3.58
CA HIS A 508 -10.12 8.01 3.84
C HIS A 508 -10.02 9.49 4.22
N SER A 509 -9.05 9.86 5.05
CA SER A 509 -8.81 11.26 5.43
C SER A 509 -8.45 12.10 4.22
N THR A 510 -7.64 11.59 3.28
CA THR A 510 -7.29 12.33 2.06
C THR A 510 -8.50 12.50 1.15
N ILE A 511 -9.29 11.44 0.93
CA ILE A 511 -10.53 11.51 0.14
C ILE A 511 -11.50 12.52 0.75
N LEU A 512 -11.67 12.51 2.07
CA LEU A 512 -12.53 13.46 2.77
C LEU A 512 -12.01 14.90 2.66
N ALA A 513 -10.70 15.10 2.76
CA ALA A 513 -10.08 16.42 2.54
C ALA A 513 -10.33 16.92 1.11
N SER A 514 -10.21 16.05 0.09
CA SER A 514 -10.55 16.39 -1.30
C SER A 514 -12.03 16.76 -1.46
N ALA A 515 -12.95 16.01 -0.85
CA ALA A 515 -14.36 16.36 -0.83
C ALA A 515 -14.61 17.73 -0.15
N GLY A 516 -13.90 18.01 0.95
CA GLY A 516 -13.96 19.30 1.65
C GLY A 516 -13.48 20.47 0.79
N LEU A 517 -12.40 20.29 0.01
CA LEU A 517 -11.91 21.31 -0.92
C LEU A 517 -12.93 21.59 -2.03
N TRP A 518 -13.59 20.56 -2.57
CA TRP A 518 -14.66 20.72 -3.56
C TRP A 518 -15.91 21.37 -2.97
N LEU A 519 -16.25 21.09 -1.72
CA LEU A 519 -17.33 21.78 -1.02
C LEU A 519 -17.02 23.26 -0.84
N ALA A 520 -15.80 23.62 -0.47
CA ALA A 520 -15.37 25.01 -0.36
C ALA A 520 -15.46 25.73 -1.72
N MET A 521 -15.04 25.08 -2.81
CA MET A 521 -15.21 25.60 -4.16
C MET A 521 -16.68 25.74 -4.58
N LEU A 522 -17.55 24.82 -4.15
CA LEU A 522 -18.99 24.88 -4.42
C LEU A 522 -19.62 26.09 -3.73
N LEU A 523 -19.29 26.30 -2.45
CA LEU A 523 -19.74 27.48 -1.71
C LEU A 523 -19.24 28.76 -2.36
N TRP A 524 -17.96 28.81 -2.76
CA TRP A 524 -17.41 29.92 -3.51
C TRP A 524 -18.21 30.19 -4.80
N ALA A 525 -18.48 29.16 -5.61
CA ALA A 525 -19.21 29.34 -6.86
C ALA A 525 -20.67 29.77 -6.67
N ILE A 526 -21.36 29.25 -5.65
CA ILE A 526 -22.70 29.70 -5.30
C ILE A 526 -22.66 31.18 -4.89
N MET A 527 -21.70 31.57 -4.05
CA MET A 527 -21.54 32.97 -3.63
C MET A 527 -21.22 33.89 -4.81
N THR A 528 -20.34 33.48 -5.72
CA THR A 528 -19.92 34.29 -6.87
C THR A 528 -20.95 34.37 -7.98
N TYR A 529 -21.72 33.31 -8.26
CA TYR A 529 -22.63 33.28 -9.40
C TYR A 529 -24.10 33.54 -9.05
N TRP A 530 -24.53 33.22 -7.83
CA TRP A 530 -25.93 33.43 -7.40
C TRP A 530 -26.11 34.66 -6.53
N PHE A 531 -25.16 34.92 -5.62
CA PHE A 531 -25.32 35.97 -4.60
C PHE A 531 -24.54 37.23 -4.88
N ALA A 532 -23.39 37.15 -5.56
CA ALA A 532 -22.74 38.35 -6.03
C ALA A 532 -23.75 39.01 -6.99
N PRO A 533 -24.20 40.25 -6.69
CA PRO A 533 -24.97 40.99 -7.67
C PRO A 533 -24.15 40.89 -8.95
N ALA A 534 -24.80 40.57 -10.07
CA ALA A 534 -24.15 40.76 -11.35
C ALA A 534 -23.81 42.24 -11.36
N GLU A 535 -22.61 42.60 -10.88
CA GLU A 535 -22.06 43.89 -11.14
C GLU A 535 -22.19 43.94 -12.64
N PRO A 536 -23.04 44.85 -13.17
CA PRO A 536 -23.07 45.03 -14.59
C PRO A 536 -21.60 45.22 -14.92
N ARG A 537 -21.12 44.56 -15.97
CA ARG A 537 -19.78 44.82 -16.47
C ARG A 537 -19.74 46.28 -16.96
N VAL A 538 -19.98 47.26 -16.10
CA VAL A 538 -19.96 48.70 -16.35
C VAL A 538 -18.57 49.04 -16.86
N TYR A 539 -17.54 48.35 -16.34
CA TYR A 539 -16.19 48.43 -16.87
C TYR A 539 -16.02 47.85 -18.30
N ALA A 540 -16.81 46.85 -18.71
CA ALA A 540 -16.75 46.32 -20.09
C ALA A 540 -17.69 47.05 -21.07
N THR A 541 -18.84 47.56 -20.63
CA THR A 541 -19.69 48.43 -21.46
C THR A 541 -19.05 49.80 -21.66
N MET A 542 -18.27 50.31 -20.69
CA MET A 542 -17.42 51.49 -20.93
C MET A 542 -16.31 51.23 -21.95
N ALA A 543 -15.92 49.98 -22.19
CA ALA A 543 -14.98 49.64 -23.26
C ALA A 543 -15.66 49.46 -24.63
N GLN A 544 -16.99 49.34 -24.70
CA GLN A 544 -17.71 49.13 -25.96
C GLN A 544 -18.10 50.43 -26.65
N GLU A 545 -18.28 51.51 -25.90
CA GLU A 545 -18.12 52.86 -26.43
C GLU A 545 -16.63 53.22 -26.40
N GLN A 546 -15.82 52.55 -27.22
CA GLN A 546 -14.53 53.14 -27.55
C GLN A 546 -14.83 54.53 -28.13
N PRO A 547 -14.40 55.63 -27.48
CA PRO A 547 -14.51 56.93 -28.11
C PRO A 547 -13.84 56.80 -29.46
N GLN A 548 -14.52 57.23 -30.53
CA GLN A 548 -13.93 57.26 -31.87
C GLN A 548 -12.81 58.31 -31.88
N VAL A 549 -11.66 57.95 -31.33
CA VAL A 549 -10.48 58.79 -31.32
C VAL A 549 -9.91 58.76 -32.72
N ILE A 550 -9.94 59.92 -33.39
CA ILE A 550 -9.20 60.13 -34.62
C ILE A 550 -7.72 60.20 -34.23
N TRP A 551 -6.97 59.17 -34.60
CA TRP A 551 -5.52 59.13 -34.38
C TRP A 551 -4.79 60.03 -35.38
N PRO A 552 -3.62 60.58 -35.04
CA PRO A 552 -2.87 61.49 -35.91
C PRO A 552 -2.38 60.82 -37.20
N SER A 553 -2.22 59.49 -37.17
CA SER A 553 -1.87 58.65 -38.32
C SER A 553 -2.44 57.24 -38.16
N ASP A 554 -2.67 56.54 -39.27
CA ASP A 554 -3.11 55.13 -39.26
C ASP A 554 -2.05 54.18 -38.69
N SER A 555 -0.79 54.62 -38.68
CA SER A 555 0.35 53.89 -38.11
C SER A 555 0.55 54.12 -36.62
N PHE A 556 -0.28 54.96 -35.99
CA PHE A 556 -0.16 55.27 -34.58
C PHE A 556 -0.38 54.01 -33.72
N ARG A 557 0.52 53.80 -32.75
CA ARG A 557 0.47 52.67 -31.81
C ARG A 557 0.62 53.19 -30.39
N PRO A 558 -0.48 53.34 -29.63
CA PRO A 558 -0.40 53.77 -28.24
C PRO A 558 0.37 52.73 -27.42
N ARG A 559 1.34 53.17 -26.63
CA ARG A 559 2.18 52.33 -25.77
C ARG A 559 1.98 52.61 -24.28
N LEU A 560 1.81 53.88 -23.92
CA LEU A 560 1.66 54.32 -22.54
C LEU A 560 0.40 55.17 -22.44
N LEU A 561 -0.34 55.03 -21.33
CA LEU A 561 -1.58 55.76 -21.06
C LEU A 561 -1.53 56.28 -19.62
N ALA A 562 -1.84 57.56 -19.44
CA ALA A 562 -2.06 58.15 -18.12
C ALA A 562 -3.35 58.98 -18.14
N CYS A 563 -4.13 58.91 -17.07
CA CYS A 563 -5.39 59.64 -16.94
C CYS A 563 -5.53 60.28 -15.55
N HIS A 564 -6.02 61.52 -15.53
CA HIS A 564 -6.38 62.23 -14.31
C HIS A 564 -7.57 63.15 -14.58
N ARG A 565 -8.73 62.81 -14.00
CA ARG A 565 -10.00 63.54 -14.19
C ARG A 565 -10.30 63.74 -15.68
N ASP A 566 -10.19 64.97 -16.18
CA ASP A 566 -10.54 65.36 -17.55
C ASP A 566 -9.33 65.34 -18.51
N LEU A 567 -8.14 65.01 -18.01
CA LEU A 567 -6.94 64.91 -18.82
C LEU A 567 -6.57 63.44 -19.03
N THR A 568 -6.71 62.97 -20.27
CA THR A 568 -6.18 61.67 -20.69
C THR A 568 -5.05 61.91 -21.69
N VAL A 569 -3.90 61.31 -21.43
CA VAL A 569 -2.73 61.41 -22.30
C VAL A 569 -2.23 60.04 -22.68
N VAL A 570 -1.79 59.92 -23.92
CA VAL A 570 -1.26 58.68 -24.51
C VAL A 570 0.09 58.99 -25.13
N SER A 571 1.00 58.04 -25.09
CA SER A 571 2.27 58.13 -25.81
C SER A 571 2.45 56.97 -26.78
N ASP A 572 3.02 57.25 -27.94
CA ASP A 572 3.54 56.25 -28.89
C ASP A 572 4.95 55.75 -28.52
N GLY A 573 5.50 56.22 -27.40
CA GLY A 573 6.86 55.96 -26.96
C GLY A 573 7.85 57.08 -27.29
N TYR A 574 7.49 58.09 -28.09
CA TYR A 574 8.37 59.22 -28.42
C TYR A 574 7.70 60.58 -28.22
N GLN A 575 6.40 60.67 -28.50
CA GLN A 575 5.59 61.86 -28.35
C GLN A 575 4.43 61.59 -27.39
N ILE A 576 3.87 62.66 -26.83
CA ILE A 576 2.72 62.61 -25.93
C ILE A 576 1.56 63.29 -26.64
N PHE A 577 0.40 62.65 -26.59
CA PHE A 577 -0.83 63.07 -27.23
C PHE A 577 -1.90 63.21 -26.15
N ARG A 578 -2.60 64.33 -26.14
CA ARG A 578 -3.79 64.53 -25.32
C ARG A 578 -4.98 63.96 -26.08
N LEU A 579 -5.74 63.10 -25.41
CA LEU A 579 -6.99 62.58 -25.93
C LEU A 579 -8.11 63.54 -25.56
N ASP A 580 -8.68 64.19 -26.58
CA ASP A 580 -9.91 64.96 -26.47
C ASP A 580 -11.03 64.22 -27.23
N PRO A 581 -12.32 64.51 -26.96
CA PRO A 581 -13.44 63.86 -27.67
C PRO A 581 -13.38 64.00 -29.20
N SER A 582 -12.70 65.04 -29.70
CA SER A 582 -12.53 65.32 -31.13
C SER A 582 -11.33 64.61 -31.78
N GLY A 583 -10.47 63.94 -31.01
CA GLY A 583 -9.27 63.27 -31.51
C GLY A 583 -8.04 63.47 -30.62
N ALA A 584 -6.92 62.90 -31.06
CA ALA A 584 -5.64 63.00 -30.37
C ALA A 584 -4.84 64.23 -30.83
N SER A 585 -4.46 65.12 -29.92
CA SER A 585 -3.64 66.31 -30.20
C SER A 585 -2.25 66.20 -29.58
N VAL A 586 -1.19 66.59 -30.32
CA VAL A 586 0.19 66.49 -29.81
C VAL A 586 0.42 67.50 -28.67
N VAL A 587 0.85 67.02 -27.51
CA VAL A 587 1.30 67.85 -26.39
C VAL A 587 2.77 68.18 -26.58
N ARG A 588 3.08 69.47 -26.74
CA ARG A 588 4.46 69.93 -26.87
C ARG A 588 5.13 70.00 -25.50
N CYS A 589 6.05 69.07 -25.26
CA CYS A 589 6.81 68.99 -24.02
C CYS A 589 8.25 69.48 -24.26
N PRO A 590 8.64 70.66 -23.75
CA PRO A 590 10.01 71.14 -23.89
C PRO A 590 10.98 70.18 -23.19
N GLY A 591 12.06 69.79 -23.89
CA GLY A 591 13.05 68.83 -23.36
C GLY A 591 12.74 67.35 -23.61
N LEU A 592 11.57 67.04 -24.18
CA LEU A 592 11.21 65.68 -24.56
C LEU A 592 11.88 65.31 -25.91
N ARG A 593 13.07 64.71 -25.84
CA ARG A 593 13.81 64.17 -27.00
C ARG A 593 14.25 62.73 -26.76
N GLY A 594 13.68 61.77 -27.48
CA GLY A 594 14.04 60.35 -27.36
C GLY A 594 12.92 59.51 -26.73
N PRO A 595 13.19 58.23 -26.43
CA PRO A 595 12.17 57.28 -26.00
C PRO A 595 11.66 57.58 -24.59
N ILE A 596 10.36 57.45 -24.41
CA ILE A 596 9.63 57.56 -23.15
C ILE A 596 9.51 56.15 -22.56
N ARG A 597 10.00 55.97 -21.33
CA ARG A 597 9.90 54.70 -20.60
C ARG A 597 8.59 54.60 -19.83
N ASP A 598 8.14 55.71 -19.25
CA ASP A 598 6.89 55.77 -18.49
C ASP A 598 6.21 57.14 -18.63
N LEU A 599 4.90 57.17 -18.40
CA LEU A 599 4.05 58.35 -18.56
C LEU A 599 3.12 58.49 -17.36
N SER A 600 3.09 59.68 -16.76
CA SER A 600 2.23 60.04 -15.64
C SER A 600 1.64 61.44 -15.83
N ILE A 601 0.79 61.90 -14.90
CA ILE A 601 0.24 63.26 -14.87
C ILE A 601 0.51 63.86 -13.49
N SER A 602 1.08 65.07 -13.46
CA SER A 602 1.24 65.88 -12.26
C SER A 602 0.24 67.03 -12.28
N CYS A 603 -0.40 67.31 -11.15
CA CYS A 603 -1.47 68.33 -11.03
C CYS A 603 -1.23 69.36 -9.91
N SER A 604 0.02 69.67 -9.58
CA SER A 604 0.37 70.63 -8.51
C SER A 604 -0.09 72.06 -8.81
N GLU A 605 0.20 72.58 -10.01
CA GLU A 605 -0.20 73.94 -10.46
C GLU A 605 -0.89 73.90 -11.83
N GLY A 606 -1.69 72.85 -12.05
CA GLY A 606 -2.29 72.53 -13.34
C GLY A 606 -1.85 71.14 -13.79
N CYS A 607 -2.78 70.37 -14.36
CA CYS A 607 -2.49 69.02 -14.79
C CYS A 607 -1.66 69.02 -16.07
N ALA A 608 -0.44 68.51 -16.00
CA ALA A 608 0.45 68.35 -17.15
C ALA A 608 1.06 66.93 -17.17
N PRO A 609 1.29 66.38 -18.38
CA PRO A 609 1.96 65.10 -18.50
C PRO A 609 3.41 65.18 -18.01
N VAL A 610 3.85 64.10 -17.39
CA VAL A 610 5.23 63.87 -16.96
C VAL A 610 5.73 62.59 -17.62
N ALA A 611 6.81 62.70 -18.36
CA ALA A 611 7.44 61.57 -19.04
C ALA A 611 8.75 61.21 -18.36
N LEU A 612 8.90 59.92 -18.02
CA LEU A 612 10.16 59.37 -17.57
C LEU A 612 10.99 58.96 -18.79
N LYS A 613 12.21 59.48 -18.89
CA LYS A 613 13.23 59.06 -19.84
C LYS A 613 14.32 58.28 -19.10
N ALA A 614 15.27 57.70 -19.84
CA ALA A 614 16.39 56.96 -19.24
C ALA A 614 17.09 57.73 -18.10
N ASN A 615 17.40 59.03 -18.31
CA ASN A 615 18.26 59.79 -17.39
C ASN A 615 17.61 61.08 -16.85
N ALA A 616 16.32 61.31 -17.12
CA ALA A 616 15.64 62.54 -16.72
C ALA A 616 14.13 62.34 -16.64
N VAL A 617 13.48 63.16 -15.81
CA VAL A 617 12.03 63.31 -15.79
C VAL A 617 11.68 64.61 -16.50
N VAL A 618 10.76 64.55 -17.46
CA VAL A 618 10.34 65.73 -18.23
C VAL A 618 8.91 66.07 -17.88
N HIS A 619 8.71 67.22 -17.26
CA HIS A 619 7.38 67.76 -16.98
C HIS A 619 6.99 68.70 -18.13
N CYS A 620 5.91 68.40 -18.84
CA CYS A 620 5.56 69.14 -20.06
C CYS A 620 5.20 70.62 -19.81
N GLY A 621 4.87 70.99 -18.57
CA GLY A 621 4.68 72.39 -18.16
C GLY A 621 5.97 73.15 -17.82
N TYR A 622 7.02 72.48 -17.33
CA TYR A 622 8.21 73.15 -16.76
C TYR A 622 9.52 72.79 -17.49
N GLY A 623 9.52 71.77 -18.35
CA GLY A 623 10.69 71.28 -19.06
C GLY A 623 11.32 70.03 -18.44
N ALA A 624 12.55 69.73 -18.87
CA ALA A 624 13.34 68.64 -18.31
C ALA A 624 13.87 69.02 -16.93
N MET A 625 13.63 68.17 -15.94
CA MET A 625 14.12 68.34 -14.57
C MET A 625 15.14 67.25 -14.26
N PRO A 626 16.29 67.58 -13.65
CA PRO A 626 17.27 66.58 -13.25
C PRO A 626 16.70 65.72 -12.13
N LEU A 627 16.98 64.41 -12.17
CA LEU A 627 16.45 63.42 -11.23
C LEU A 627 16.78 63.73 -9.75
N GLN A 628 17.82 64.51 -9.52
CA GLN A 628 18.36 64.83 -8.20
C GLN A 628 17.47 65.79 -7.40
N ASP A 629 16.72 66.66 -8.08
CA ASP A 629 16.05 67.79 -7.42
C ASP A 629 14.63 67.45 -6.94
N ASP A 630 14.04 66.31 -7.32
CA ASP A 630 12.58 66.17 -7.25
C ASP A 630 12.01 64.82 -6.76
N LEU A 631 12.83 63.93 -6.18
CA LEU A 631 12.31 62.74 -5.48
C LEU A 631 11.32 63.10 -4.34
N GLN A 632 11.33 64.35 -3.86
CA GLN A 632 10.41 64.84 -2.83
C GLN A 632 9.02 65.26 -3.35
N HIS A 633 8.83 65.50 -4.66
CA HIS A 633 7.53 65.90 -5.22
C HIS A 633 6.79 64.76 -5.93
N PHE A 634 7.47 63.66 -6.27
CA PHE A 634 6.83 62.45 -6.80
C PHE A 634 6.28 61.56 -5.68
N THR A 635 5.24 62.03 -4.98
CA THR A 635 4.40 61.10 -4.20
C THR A 635 3.48 60.37 -5.18
N VAL A 636 3.85 59.14 -5.53
CA VAL A 636 2.95 58.20 -6.22
C VAL A 636 1.79 57.90 -5.27
N LEU A 637 0.72 58.69 -5.36
CA LEU A 637 -0.56 58.41 -4.73
C LEU A 637 -1.20 57.24 -5.48
N SER A 638 -0.66 56.03 -5.27
CA SER A 638 -1.41 54.81 -5.53
C SER A 638 -2.57 54.79 -4.56
N GLY A 639 -3.78 54.91 -5.09
CA GLY A 639 -5.01 54.72 -4.35
C GLY A 639 -5.08 53.29 -3.83
N GLY A 640 -4.46 53.05 -2.67
CA GLY A 640 -4.59 51.80 -1.91
C GLY A 640 -3.33 50.97 -1.74
N SER A 641 -2.22 51.52 -1.23
CA SER A 641 -1.28 50.84 -0.31
C SER A 641 -0.04 51.73 -0.12
N LYS A 642 0.13 52.29 1.07
CA LYS A 642 1.13 53.35 1.34
C LYS A 642 2.58 52.86 1.53
N ASN A 643 2.86 51.56 1.54
CA ASN A 643 4.16 51.07 2.05
C ASN A 643 5.06 50.35 1.03
N LEU A 644 4.61 50.06 -0.20
CA LEU A 644 5.40 49.23 -1.13
C LEU A 644 6.12 50.00 -2.24
N THR A 645 5.64 51.19 -2.63
CA THR A 645 6.05 51.85 -3.88
C THR A 645 7.38 52.60 -3.79
N GLU A 646 7.73 53.17 -2.64
CA GLU A 646 8.98 53.93 -2.48
C GLU A 646 10.22 53.03 -2.59
N GLN A 647 10.16 51.82 -2.03
CA GLN A 647 11.27 50.85 -2.09
C GLN A 647 11.41 50.19 -3.46
N THR A 648 10.32 49.92 -4.18
CA THR A 648 10.39 49.29 -5.51
C THR A 648 10.93 50.25 -6.58
N LEU A 649 10.59 51.54 -6.49
CA LEU A 649 11.09 52.54 -7.43
C LEU A 649 12.60 52.81 -7.24
N LEU A 650 13.06 52.85 -5.97
CA LEU A 650 14.48 52.91 -5.64
C LEU A 650 15.24 51.64 -6.08
N ALA A 651 14.65 50.45 -5.92
CA ALA A 651 15.27 49.19 -6.37
C ALA A 651 15.41 49.11 -7.90
N LEU A 652 14.42 49.57 -8.66
CA LEU A 652 14.47 49.59 -10.13
C LEU A 652 15.47 50.62 -10.68
N LEU A 653 15.67 51.74 -9.98
CA LEU A 653 16.65 52.76 -10.34
C LEU A 653 18.09 52.33 -9.98
N VAL A 654 18.28 51.57 -8.89
CA VAL A 654 19.59 51.00 -8.54
C VAL A 654 19.97 49.85 -9.49
N SER A 655 19.02 48.98 -9.85
CA SER A 655 19.28 47.85 -10.75
C SER A 655 19.67 48.25 -12.18
N ASN A 656 19.12 49.36 -12.72
CA ASN A 656 19.53 49.85 -14.04
C ASN A 656 20.93 50.48 -14.05
N ARG A 657 21.42 50.94 -12.88
CA ARG A 657 22.74 51.59 -12.78
C ARG A 657 23.88 50.58 -12.81
N GLU A 658 23.63 49.34 -12.39
CA GLU A 658 24.61 48.24 -12.46
C GLU A 658 24.71 47.65 -13.88
N GLU A 659 23.64 47.71 -14.67
CA GLU A 659 23.62 47.19 -16.05
C GLU A 659 24.28 48.15 -17.06
N GLU A 660 24.36 49.46 -16.77
CA GLU A 660 25.13 50.44 -17.58
C GLU A 660 26.62 50.52 -17.22
N GLN A 661 27.05 49.87 -16.13
CA GLN A 661 28.47 49.77 -15.73
C GLN A 661 29.12 48.42 -16.11
N SER A 662 28.36 47.50 -16.71
CA SER A 662 28.87 46.30 -17.40
C SER A 662 28.81 46.48 -18.91
#